data_AF-A0A7J5H1E8-F1
#
_entry.id   AF-A0A7J5H1E8-F1
#
_cell.length_a   1.000
_cell.length_b   1.000
_cell.length_c   1.000
_cell.angle_alpha   90.00
_cell.angle_beta   90.00
_cell.angle_gamma   90.00
#
_symmetry.space_group_name_H-M   'P 1'
#
loop_
_entity.id
_entity.type
_entity.pdbx_description
1 polymer ?
#
loop_
_entity_poly.entity_id
_entity_poly.type
_entity_poly.pdbx_seq_one_letter_code
_entity_poly.pdbx_strand_id
1 'polypeptide(L)'
;MRQHNLRILFFLLVLWGVAVACSRREARFRIGVSQCSEDEWRRQMNSEILREAHFYEDVEVDIRTAVDDNDRQAKDIRELIAEGVDLLIVAPNEATPITPVVEEAYNRGIPVIVVDRKILSDKYTAYVGADNYEIGKAVGEYVANVLHGHGDVVEISGLVGSTPAVDRHQGFVKAISAYPGIRLLAVEDGAWLQLKAGEKMDTLLSRFPHIDLVYAQNDRMAAGAYAAAAREGREKDMRFIGIDALSGKDYGVEKVLAGELDATFIYPTGGDRVMQIAMDILNKRDFPRETILGTSVVDRDNALIMKMQTAHIGTLDGKIETLNGKINQYLASYATQQVVLYGSLSALLLLVGLLVAVYLSLRAKNRLNRELSMQKKKLEEQKTQLIQQKELLEVQKSQLEQLSHELEEATHAKLVFFTNISHDFRTPLTLIADPIEQLLANRTLDGQPRQLLELMKKNVHILLRLVNQILDFRKVENGRMELHLEPFDLLDSFRGWNDSFRMALLKKHIAFSFEASPDTDFRMMADAEKMERIYFNLFSNAVKYTPENGKIAIRLSMTEQNYSLSVFNSGSYISSTDVEAIFERFYQVDGHQAGTGIGLALVRAFVEMHGGNIAAHSDDKGTTFTVTFPKQDVSQYHPTIVTLPAEEKDVSSILIDTEVKACEEVVEADCPTVLVIDDNADIRNYVKSLLTQEFRVLDAADGTEGIRLAMKYVPDVVISDVMMPGMDGVECCRRLKGELQTCHIPVILLTACSLDEQRIQGYDGGADSYISKPFNSQLLLSRVRNLIANRRQLRQFFGDNQTIEKEAISDLDKGFVSRFKSLVEERMKDAELNVEDLGRNMGMSRVQLYRKLKSLTNYSPNELLRQMRLKKAASLLASSDMTVAEIAYEVGFSSPSYFTKCYKEQFGESPTEFLKRRG
;
A
#
# COMPACT_ATOMS: atom_id res chain seq x y z
N MET A 1 -9.79 1.62 -16.73
CA MET A 1 -9.41 0.20 -16.51
C MET A 1 -9.48 -0.26 -15.04
N ARG A 2 -9.02 0.53 -14.06
CA ARG A 2 -8.95 0.10 -12.64
C ARG A 2 -10.30 -0.27 -11.98
N GLN A 3 -11.38 0.46 -12.29
CA GLN A 3 -12.71 0.17 -11.69
C GLN A 3 -13.42 -1.07 -12.28
N HIS A 4 -13.12 -1.44 -13.52
CA HIS A 4 -13.73 -2.60 -14.17
C HIS A 4 -13.16 -3.91 -13.60
N ASN A 5 -11.85 -3.94 -13.35
CA ASN A 5 -11.18 -5.09 -12.74
C ASN A 5 -11.60 -5.32 -11.29
N LEU A 6 -11.91 -4.24 -10.55
CA LEU A 6 -12.36 -4.35 -9.15
C LEU A 6 -13.78 -4.96 -9.06
N ARG A 7 -14.66 -4.62 -10.00
CA ARG A 7 -16.02 -5.21 -10.08
C ARG A 7 -15.99 -6.69 -10.47
N ILE A 8 -15.08 -7.09 -11.37
CA ILE A 8 -14.91 -8.49 -11.76
C ILE A 8 -14.35 -9.32 -10.60
N LEU A 9 -13.37 -8.77 -9.86
CA LEU A 9 -12.80 -9.43 -8.68
C LEU A 9 -13.84 -9.60 -7.56
N PHE A 10 -14.68 -8.60 -7.33
CA PHE A 10 -15.79 -8.67 -6.38
C PHE A 10 -16.84 -9.72 -6.80
N PHE A 11 -17.18 -9.78 -8.09
CA PHE A 11 -18.12 -10.79 -8.60
C PHE A 11 -17.58 -12.22 -8.47
N LEU A 12 -16.28 -12.43 -8.68
CA LEU A 12 -15.61 -13.72 -8.49
C LEU A 12 -15.53 -14.14 -7.01
N LEU A 13 -15.29 -13.19 -6.10
CA LEU A 13 -15.30 -13.43 -4.64
C LEU A 13 -16.70 -13.78 -4.13
N VAL A 14 -17.75 -13.13 -4.65
CA VAL A 14 -19.14 -13.46 -4.32
C VAL A 14 -19.52 -14.84 -4.85
N LEU A 15 -19.12 -15.19 -6.08
CA LEU A 15 -19.35 -16.54 -6.62
C LEU A 15 -18.62 -17.63 -5.82
N TRP A 16 -17.43 -17.34 -5.31
CA TRP A 16 -16.67 -18.26 -4.46
C TRP A 16 -17.29 -18.41 -3.07
N GLY A 17 -17.83 -17.33 -2.50
CA GLY A 17 -18.57 -17.36 -1.24
C GLY A 17 -19.86 -18.19 -1.30
N VAL A 18 -20.54 -18.22 -2.47
CA VAL A 18 -21.75 -19.04 -2.66
C VAL A 18 -21.41 -20.54 -2.84
N ALA A 19 -20.22 -20.89 -3.31
CA ALA A 19 -19.80 -22.29 -3.51
C ALA A 19 -19.31 -23.00 -2.25
N VAL A 20 -19.06 -22.28 -1.15
CA VAL A 20 -18.50 -22.84 0.12
C VAL A 20 -19.57 -22.98 1.22
N ALA A 21 -20.83 -22.66 0.94
CA ALA A 21 -21.92 -22.86 1.88
C ALA A 21 -22.30 -24.36 1.98
N CYS A 22 -21.47 -25.15 2.67
CA CYS A 22 -21.86 -26.45 3.20
C CYS A 22 -22.95 -26.25 4.25
N SER A 23 -24.21 -26.45 3.88
CA SER A 23 -25.30 -26.57 4.85
C SER A 23 -25.11 -27.89 5.62
N ARG A 24 -24.57 -27.82 6.84
CA ARG A 24 -24.86 -28.85 7.83
C ARG A 24 -26.36 -28.77 8.12
N ARG A 25 -27.12 -29.81 7.77
CA ARG A 25 -28.49 -29.98 8.26
C ARG A 25 -28.38 -30.39 9.72
N GLU A 26 -28.68 -29.48 10.64
CA GLU A 26 -28.93 -29.83 12.04
C GLU A 26 -30.31 -30.49 12.14
N ALA A 27 -30.43 -31.53 12.97
CA ALA A 27 -31.73 -32.14 13.25
C ALA A 27 -32.66 -31.09 13.86
N ARG A 28 -33.92 -31.10 13.42
CA ARG A 28 -34.92 -30.10 13.82
C ARG A 28 -35.46 -30.33 15.23
N PHE A 29 -35.47 -31.58 15.68
CA PHE A 29 -36.03 -31.99 16.97
C PHE A 29 -35.08 -32.96 17.69
N ARG A 30 -34.93 -32.77 19.00
CA ARG A 30 -34.12 -33.63 19.88
C ARG A 30 -35.01 -34.22 20.98
N ILE A 31 -35.06 -35.55 21.06
CA ILE A 31 -35.87 -36.29 22.01
C ILE A 31 -34.96 -36.97 23.03
N GLY A 32 -35.18 -36.70 24.31
CA GLY A 32 -34.50 -37.40 25.41
C GLY A 32 -35.32 -38.57 25.91
N VAL A 33 -34.71 -39.75 26.09
CA VAL A 33 -35.34 -40.94 26.66
C VAL A 33 -34.61 -41.33 27.94
N SER A 34 -35.33 -41.36 29.07
CA SER A 34 -34.83 -41.80 30.37
C SER A 34 -35.47 -43.14 30.76
N GLN A 35 -34.70 -44.23 30.59
CA GLN A 35 -35.09 -45.58 30.98
C GLN A 35 -34.69 -45.86 32.44
N CYS A 36 -35.55 -46.56 33.19
CA CYS A 36 -35.23 -46.93 34.57
C CYS A 36 -34.17 -48.03 34.68
N SER A 37 -34.21 -49.03 33.79
CA SER A 37 -33.43 -50.27 33.91
C SER A 37 -32.73 -50.62 32.59
N GLU A 38 -31.79 -51.57 32.66
CA GLU A 38 -31.13 -52.13 31.48
C GLU A 38 -31.36 -53.65 31.40
N ASP A 39 -32.45 -54.03 30.75
CA ASP A 39 -32.88 -55.42 30.57
C ASP A 39 -33.27 -55.70 29.12
N GLU A 40 -33.65 -56.94 28.81
CA GLU A 40 -33.99 -57.33 27.44
C GLU A 40 -35.26 -56.65 26.94
N TRP A 41 -36.21 -56.39 27.85
CA TRP A 41 -37.45 -55.67 27.55
C TRP A 41 -37.14 -54.22 27.16
N ARG A 42 -36.29 -53.54 27.94
CA ARG A 42 -35.83 -52.18 27.65
C ARG A 42 -35.01 -52.09 26.38
N ARG A 43 -34.14 -53.07 26.13
CA ARG A 43 -33.36 -53.14 24.87
C ARG A 43 -34.28 -53.28 23.66
N GLN A 44 -35.31 -54.12 23.75
CA GLN A 44 -36.31 -54.28 22.70
C GLN A 44 -37.06 -52.96 22.45
N MET A 45 -37.57 -52.32 23.51
CA MET A 45 -38.25 -51.01 23.40
C MET A 45 -37.34 -49.93 22.78
N ASN A 46 -36.08 -49.85 23.20
CA ASN A 46 -35.12 -48.87 22.68
C ASN A 46 -34.84 -49.10 21.19
N SER A 47 -34.70 -50.36 20.76
CA SER A 47 -34.53 -50.72 19.35
C SER A 47 -35.73 -50.26 18.52
N GLU A 48 -36.95 -50.46 19.02
CA GLU A 48 -38.18 -50.02 18.36
C GLU A 48 -38.26 -48.50 18.23
N ILE A 49 -37.88 -47.75 19.28
CA ILE A 49 -37.81 -46.27 19.24
C ILE A 49 -36.81 -45.81 18.17
N LEU A 50 -35.60 -46.35 18.17
CA LEU A 50 -34.55 -45.97 17.21
C LEU A 50 -34.93 -46.32 15.78
N ARG A 51 -35.55 -47.50 15.57
CA ARG A 51 -36.05 -47.93 14.27
C ARG A 51 -37.14 -47.00 13.75
N GLU A 52 -38.09 -46.63 14.60
CA GLU A 52 -39.16 -45.71 14.21
C GLU A 52 -38.62 -44.30 13.95
N ALA A 53 -37.60 -43.86 14.70
CA ALA A 53 -36.94 -42.58 14.49
C ALA A 53 -36.31 -42.45 13.09
N HIS A 54 -35.82 -43.55 12.49
CA HIS A 54 -35.28 -43.53 11.13
C HIS A 54 -36.30 -43.18 10.04
N PHE A 55 -37.61 -43.22 10.33
CA PHE A 55 -38.65 -42.78 9.38
C PHE A 55 -38.84 -41.25 9.38
N TYR A 56 -38.16 -40.52 10.27
CA TYR A 56 -38.24 -39.07 10.38
C TYR A 56 -36.87 -38.45 10.06
N GLU A 57 -36.79 -37.57 9.05
CA GLU A 57 -35.53 -36.95 8.59
C GLU A 57 -34.91 -35.96 9.60
N ASP A 58 -35.69 -35.56 10.61
CA ASP A 58 -35.52 -34.33 11.37
C ASP A 58 -35.36 -34.57 12.89
N VAL A 59 -35.15 -35.82 13.32
CA VAL A 59 -35.17 -36.19 14.74
C VAL A 59 -33.86 -36.85 15.21
N GLU A 60 -33.41 -36.47 16.39
CA GLU A 60 -32.31 -37.11 17.11
C GLU A 60 -32.84 -37.64 18.43
N VAL A 61 -32.47 -38.88 18.78
CA VAL A 61 -32.92 -39.55 20.02
C VAL A 61 -31.71 -39.85 20.90
N ASP A 62 -31.71 -39.33 22.13
CA ASP A 62 -30.71 -39.60 23.16
C ASP A 62 -31.32 -40.51 24.24
N ILE A 63 -30.82 -41.74 24.37
CA ILE A 63 -31.33 -42.73 25.34
C ILE A 63 -30.34 -42.90 26.50
N ARG A 64 -30.82 -42.67 27.73
CA ARG A 64 -30.09 -42.86 28.98
C ARG A 64 -30.75 -43.93 29.84
N THR A 65 -29.92 -44.71 30.54
CA THR A 65 -30.38 -45.77 31.46
C THR A 65 -29.89 -45.50 32.87
N ALA A 66 -30.81 -45.59 33.83
CA ALA A 66 -30.57 -45.36 35.24
C ALA A 66 -30.11 -46.61 36.00
N VAL A 67 -30.21 -47.80 35.41
CA VAL A 67 -29.80 -49.08 36.03
C VAL A 67 -30.39 -49.25 37.45
N ASP A 68 -31.70 -49.03 37.54
CA ASP A 68 -32.53 -49.14 38.74
C ASP A 68 -32.20 -48.15 39.88
N ASP A 69 -31.48 -47.06 39.59
CA ASP A 69 -31.10 -46.01 40.55
C ASP A 69 -31.92 -44.71 40.36
N ASN A 70 -32.67 -44.32 41.40
CA ASN A 70 -33.54 -43.13 41.35
C ASN A 70 -32.77 -41.80 41.23
N ASP A 71 -31.63 -41.67 41.93
CA ASP A 71 -30.84 -40.44 41.95
C ASP A 71 -30.16 -40.22 40.59
N ARG A 72 -29.67 -41.31 40.00
CA ARG A 72 -29.15 -41.33 38.63
C ARG A 72 -30.24 -40.97 37.63
N GLN A 73 -31.43 -41.57 37.72
CA GLN A 73 -32.51 -41.23 36.81
C GLN A 73 -32.92 -39.75 36.92
N ALA A 74 -33.04 -39.24 38.14
CA ALA A 74 -33.33 -37.83 38.39
C ALA A 74 -32.24 -36.91 37.80
N LYS A 75 -30.98 -37.31 37.86
CA LYS A 75 -29.87 -36.60 37.24
C LYS A 75 -29.95 -36.62 35.71
N ASP A 76 -30.18 -37.79 35.12
CA ASP A 76 -30.28 -37.96 33.66
C ASP A 76 -31.40 -37.09 33.09
N ILE A 77 -32.58 -37.05 33.73
CA ILE A 77 -33.70 -36.21 33.30
C ILE A 77 -33.30 -34.72 33.38
N ARG A 78 -32.64 -34.27 34.46
CA ARG A 78 -32.22 -32.86 34.58
C ARG A 78 -31.17 -32.46 33.57
N GLU A 79 -30.25 -33.36 33.23
CA GLU A 79 -29.26 -33.12 32.17
C GLU A 79 -29.93 -32.98 30.81
N LEU A 80 -30.89 -33.85 30.47
CA LEU A 80 -31.69 -33.74 29.25
C LEU A 80 -32.49 -32.42 29.19
N ILE A 81 -33.07 -31.99 30.31
CA ILE A 81 -33.73 -30.66 30.43
C ILE A 81 -32.71 -29.54 30.16
N ALA A 82 -31.51 -29.62 30.73
CA ALA A 82 -30.47 -28.61 30.58
C ALA A 82 -29.90 -28.54 29.15
N GLU A 83 -29.86 -29.67 28.46
CA GLU A 83 -29.48 -29.78 27.05
C GLU A 83 -30.54 -29.26 26.07
N GLY A 84 -31.74 -28.93 26.57
CA GLY A 84 -32.80 -28.31 25.78
C GLY A 84 -33.48 -29.28 24.81
N VAL A 85 -33.73 -30.52 25.23
CA VAL A 85 -34.53 -31.46 24.43
C VAL A 85 -35.95 -30.93 24.19
N ASP A 86 -36.49 -31.16 22.99
CA ASP A 86 -37.82 -30.72 22.58
C ASP A 86 -38.94 -31.58 23.19
N LEU A 87 -38.62 -32.83 23.57
CA LEU A 87 -39.55 -33.76 24.22
C LEU A 87 -38.80 -34.77 25.10
N LEU A 88 -39.41 -35.16 26.21
CA LEU A 88 -38.89 -36.19 27.11
C LEU A 88 -39.78 -37.45 27.10
N ILE A 89 -39.18 -38.62 26.98
CA ILE A 89 -39.78 -39.92 27.21
C ILE A 89 -39.20 -40.47 28.51
N VAL A 90 -40.04 -40.81 29.49
CA VAL A 90 -39.59 -41.24 30.81
C VAL A 90 -40.30 -42.52 31.22
N ALA A 91 -39.51 -43.56 31.51
CA ALA A 91 -39.98 -44.76 32.21
C ALA A 91 -39.51 -44.68 33.67
N PRO A 92 -40.34 -44.19 34.61
CA PRO A 92 -39.92 -43.89 35.97
C PRO A 92 -39.56 -45.16 36.74
N ASN A 93 -38.40 -45.19 37.41
CA ASN A 93 -37.98 -46.31 38.22
C ASN A 93 -38.95 -46.55 39.39
N GLU A 94 -39.20 -45.51 40.17
CA GLU A 94 -40.23 -45.48 41.21
C GLU A 94 -41.12 -44.25 41.04
N ALA A 95 -42.40 -44.38 41.39
CA ALA A 95 -43.36 -43.30 41.19
C ALA A 95 -43.01 -42.07 42.04
N THR A 96 -42.76 -42.24 43.34
CA THR A 96 -42.53 -41.13 44.28
C THR A 96 -41.26 -40.32 43.98
N PRO A 97 -40.07 -40.93 43.81
CA PRO A 97 -38.82 -40.18 43.65
C PRO A 97 -38.72 -39.44 42.31
N ILE A 98 -39.34 -39.98 41.26
CA ILE A 98 -39.22 -39.45 39.89
C ILE A 98 -40.29 -38.38 39.59
N THR A 99 -41.43 -38.41 40.30
CA THR A 99 -42.53 -37.43 40.12
C THR A 99 -42.03 -35.97 40.11
N PRO A 100 -41.26 -35.48 41.10
CA PRO A 100 -40.86 -34.07 41.14
C PRO A 100 -40.04 -33.62 39.92
N VAL A 101 -39.22 -34.50 39.34
CA VAL A 101 -38.34 -34.18 38.21
C VAL A 101 -39.11 -34.20 36.89
N VAL A 102 -40.10 -35.09 36.76
CA VAL A 102 -41.03 -35.08 35.62
C VAL A 102 -41.90 -33.83 35.66
N GLU A 103 -42.41 -33.44 36.83
CA GLU A 103 -43.14 -32.18 36.99
C GLU A 103 -42.27 -30.97 36.64
N GLU A 104 -40.97 -31.00 36.98
CA GLU A 104 -40.02 -29.95 36.60
C GLU A 104 -39.94 -29.77 35.08
N ALA A 105 -39.79 -30.86 34.33
CA ALA A 105 -39.79 -30.84 32.86
C ALA A 105 -41.12 -30.28 32.30
N TYR A 106 -42.24 -30.80 32.79
CA TYR A 106 -43.58 -30.41 32.35
C TYR A 106 -43.86 -28.92 32.61
N ASN A 107 -43.51 -28.41 33.80
CA ASN A 107 -43.72 -27.01 34.18
C ASN A 107 -42.81 -26.04 33.39
N ARG A 108 -41.68 -26.51 32.87
CA ARG A 108 -40.82 -25.75 31.94
C ARG A 108 -41.36 -25.73 30.50
N GLY A 109 -42.47 -26.42 30.24
CA GLY A 109 -43.10 -26.50 28.92
C GLY A 109 -42.53 -27.59 28.02
N ILE A 110 -41.65 -28.46 28.52
CA ILE A 110 -41.16 -29.62 27.77
C ILE A 110 -42.26 -30.70 27.82
N PRO A 111 -42.80 -31.16 26.68
CA PRO A 111 -43.74 -32.27 26.67
C PRO A 111 -43.10 -33.53 27.23
N VAL A 112 -43.81 -34.25 28.10
CA VAL A 112 -43.32 -35.49 28.70
C VAL A 112 -44.26 -36.65 28.36
N ILE A 113 -43.72 -37.70 27.73
CA ILE A 113 -44.38 -38.99 27.57
C ILE A 113 -43.90 -39.91 28.68
N VAL A 114 -44.83 -40.38 29.50
CA VAL A 114 -44.54 -41.39 30.53
C VAL A 114 -44.82 -42.77 29.93
N VAL A 115 -43.88 -43.71 30.08
CA VAL A 115 -44.00 -45.03 29.46
C VAL A 115 -43.86 -46.16 30.46
N ASP A 116 -44.67 -47.20 30.28
CA ASP A 116 -44.69 -48.44 31.07
C ASP A 116 -45.09 -48.19 32.54
N ARG A 117 -44.23 -47.56 33.34
CA ARG A 117 -44.50 -47.19 34.73
C ARG A 117 -45.11 -45.79 34.83
N LYS A 118 -45.90 -45.53 35.87
CA LYS A 118 -46.56 -44.23 36.11
C LYS A 118 -45.87 -43.41 37.20
N ILE A 119 -46.07 -42.10 37.16
CA ILE A 119 -45.76 -41.16 38.25
C ILE A 119 -47.02 -40.94 39.11
N LEU A 120 -46.89 -40.23 40.25
CA LEU A 120 -48.01 -40.02 41.18
C LEU A 120 -48.96 -38.88 40.78
N SER A 121 -48.54 -37.98 39.87
CA SER A 121 -49.34 -36.84 39.43
C SER A 121 -49.79 -36.96 37.98
N ASP A 122 -50.72 -36.10 37.56
CA ASP A 122 -51.23 -36.00 36.19
C ASP A 122 -50.41 -35.05 35.31
N LYS A 123 -49.28 -34.52 35.81
CA LYS A 123 -48.43 -33.56 35.10
C LYS A 123 -47.48 -34.23 34.10
N TYR A 124 -48.08 -34.82 33.08
CA TYR A 124 -47.41 -35.35 31.90
C TYR A 124 -48.28 -35.11 30.66
N THR A 125 -47.69 -35.20 29.47
CA THR A 125 -48.38 -34.92 28.20
C THR A 125 -49.14 -36.13 27.69
N ALA A 126 -48.51 -37.30 27.69
CA ALA A 126 -49.13 -38.56 27.29
C ALA A 126 -48.57 -39.75 28.09
N TYR A 127 -49.36 -40.82 28.20
CA TYR A 127 -48.94 -42.10 28.76
C TYR A 127 -49.06 -43.20 27.70
N VAL A 128 -48.07 -44.07 27.64
CA VAL A 128 -48.08 -45.28 26.80
C VAL A 128 -47.69 -46.47 27.67
N GLY A 129 -48.51 -47.51 27.73
CA GLY A 129 -48.19 -48.71 28.50
C GLY A 129 -49.31 -49.73 28.45
N ALA A 130 -49.10 -50.89 29.03
CA ALA A 130 -50.17 -51.89 29.14
C ALA A 130 -50.91 -51.77 30.48
N ASP A 131 -52.14 -52.27 30.50
CA ASP A 131 -52.94 -52.34 31.72
C ASP A 131 -52.49 -53.54 32.57
N ASN A 132 -51.64 -53.27 33.56
CA ASN A 132 -51.09 -54.29 34.44
C ASN A 132 -52.15 -55.01 35.28
N TYR A 133 -53.29 -54.36 35.56
CA TYR A 133 -54.39 -54.97 36.29
C TYR A 133 -55.13 -55.98 35.42
N GLU A 134 -55.45 -55.61 34.18
CA GLU A 134 -56.08 -56.56 33.24
C GLU A 134 -55.15 -57.71 32.87
N ILE A 135 -53.81 -57.49 32.82
CA ILE A 135 -52.84 -58.59 32.67
C ILE A 135 -52.92 -59.55 33.85
N GLY A 136 -52.86 -59.05 35.08
CA GLY A 136 -52.96 -59.88 36.28
C GLY A 136 -54.27 -60.69 36.32
N LYS A 137 -55.37 -60.06 35.94
CA LYS A 137 -56.68 -60.69 35.83
C LYS A 137 -56.69 -61.79 34.76
N ALA A 138 -56.12 -61.54 33.58
CA ALA A 138 -56.00 -62.53 32.52
C ALA A 138 -55.14 -63.74 32.95
N VAL A 139 -54.06 -63.51 33.70
CA VAL A 139 -53.28 -64.58 34.33
C VAL A 139 -54.14 -65.39 35.28
N GLY A 140 -54.91 -64.75 36.16
CA GLY A 140 -55.76 -65.45 37.13
C GLY A 140 -56.87 -66.28 36.46
N GLU A 141 -57.48 -65.77 35.38
CA GLU A 141 -58.45 -66.50 34.57
C GLU A 141 -57.80 -67.72 33.89
N TYR A 142 -56.58 -67.57 33.36
CA TYR A 142 -55.82 -68.67 32.77
C TYR A 142 -55.44 -69.72 33.81
N VAL A 143 -54.94 -69.31 34.98
CA VAL A 143 -54.63 -70.19 36.12
C VAL A 143 -55.86 -71.00 36.53
N ALA A 144 -57.01 -70.33 36.66
CA ALA A 144 -58.26 -71.00 37.03
C ALA A 144 -58.69 -72.03 36.00
N ASN A 145 -58.51 -71.75 34.71
CA ASN A 145 -58.82 -72.69 33.64
C ASN A 145 -57.86 -73.91 33.65
N VAL A 146 -56.56 -73.67 33.77
CA VAL A 146 -55.51 -74.70 33.73
C VAL A 146 -55.56 -75.63 34.94
N LEU A 147 -55.94 -75.12 36.12
CA LEU A 147 -56.14 -75.90 37.34
C LEU A 147 -57.58 -76.41 37.51
N HIS A 148 -58.45 -76.21 36.51
CA HIS A 148 -59.87 -76.59 36.56
C HIS A 148 -60.60 -76.10 37.83
N GLY A 149 -60.22 -74.92 38.33
CA GLY A 149 -60.79 -74.28 39.51
C GLY A 149 -60.31 -74.81 40.87
N HIS A 150 -59.32 -75.72 40.94
CA HIS A 150 -58.80 -76.25 42.21
C HIS A 150 -57.27 -76.41 42.20
N GLY A 151 -56.57 -75.86 43.20
CA GLY A 151 -55.13 -76.07 43.36
C GLY A 151 -54.45 -75.02 44.24
N ASP A 152 -53.23 -75.34 44.66
CA ASP A 152 -52.37 -74.52 45.51
C ASP A 152 -51.38 -73.70 44.66
N VAL A 153 -51.49 -72.38 44.74
CA VAL A 153 -50.71 -71.43 43.93
C VAL A 153 -49.77 -70.61 44.82
N VAL A 154 -48.56 -70.37 44.36
CA VAL A 154 -47.64 -69.39 44.96
C VAL A 154 -47.38 -68.25 43.98
N GLU A 155 -47.23 -67.04 44.50
CA GLU A 155 -46.90 -65.85 43.69
C GLU A 155 -45.50 -65.34 44.03
N ILE A 156 -44.71 -65.06 42.99
CA ILE A 156 -43.44 -64.33 43.09
C ILE A 156 -43.65 -62.97 42.42
N SER A 157 -43.87 -61.97 43.27
CA SER A 157 -44.15 -60.59 42.90
C SER A 157 -42.87 -59.83 42.50
N GLY A 158 -43.05 -58.77 41.71
CA GLY A 158 -42.00 -57.83 41.40
C GLY A 158 -41.60 -56.94 42.58
N LEU A 159 -40.83 -55.88 42.31
CA LEU A 159 -40.36 -54.96 43.35
C LEU A 159 -41.53 -54.33 44.10
N VAL A 160 -41.53 -54.50 45.43
CA VAL A 160 -42.49 -53.89 46.34
C VAL A 160 -42.48 -52.38 46.18
N GLY A 161 -43.64 -51.79 45.89
CA GLY A 161 -43.79 -50.35 45.65
C GLY A 161 -43.86 -49.95 44.17
N SER A 162 -43.53 -50.84 43.24
CA SER A 162 -43.74 -50.59 41.80
C SER A 162 -45.21 -50.82 41.41
N THR A 163 -45.79 -49.89 40.65
CA THR A 163 -47.21 -49.97 40.23
C THR A 163 -47.54 -51.25 39.44
N PRO A 164 -46.67 -51.76 38.54
CA PRO A 164 -46.98 -53.01 37.82
C PRO A 164 -47.12 -54.21 38.77
N ALA A 165 -46.30 -54.30 39.81
CA ALA A 165 -46.37 -55.43 40.75
C ALA A 165 -47.67 -55.44 41.55
N VAL A 166 -48.10 -54.24 41.99
CA VAL A 166 -49.34 -54.05 42.73
C VAL A 166 -50.56 -54.36 41.86
N ASP A 167 -50.61 -53.80 40.65
CA ASP A 167 -51.75 -53.95 39.75
C ASP A 167 -51.89 -55.41 39.27
N ARG A 168 -50.78 -56.06 38.91
CA ARG A 168 -50.74 -57.48 38.53
C ARG A 168 -51.26 -58.37 39.64
N HIS A 169 -50.81 -58.15 40.88
CA HIS A 169 -51.29 -58.89 42.05
C HIS A 169 -52.80 -58.68 42.27
N GLN A 170 -53.27 -57.43 42.25
CA GLN A 170 -54.69 -57.12 42.48
C GLN A 170 -55.60 -57.73 41.42
N GLY A 171 -55.22 -57.64 40.15
CA GLY A 171 -55.95 -58.26 39.04
C GLY A 171 -55.99 -59.78 39.20
N PHE A 172 -54.86 -60.39 39.53
CA PHE A 172 -54.74 -61.83 39.75
C PHE A 172 -55.64 -62.31 40.89
N VAL A 173 -55.54 -61.69 42.07
CA VAL A 173 -56.38 -61.99 43.24
C VAL A 173 -57.86 -61.80 42.92
N LYS A 174 -58.21 -60.75 42.17
CA LYS A 174 -59.60 -60.51 41.75
C LYS A 174 -60.13 -61.66 40.90
N ALA A 175 -59.36 -62.13 39.92
CA ALA A 175 -59.76 -63.22 39.04
C ALA A 175 -59.94 -64.55 39.80
N ILE A 176 -58.95 -64.94 40.63
CA ILE A 176 -59.04 -66.21 41.38
C ILE A 176 -60.09 -66.19 42.49
N SER A 177 -60.53 -65.01 42.96
CA SER A 177 -61.58 -64.89 43.98
C SER A 177 -62.94 -65.48 43.54
N ALA A 178 -63.16 -65.63 42.22
CA ALA A 178 -64.33 -66.32 41.67
C ALA A 178 -64.25 -67.85 41.78
N TYR A 179 -63.09 -68.41 42.17
CA TYR A 179 -62.80 -69.84 42.22
C TYR A 179 -62.28 -70.25 43.61
N PRO A 180 -63.18 -70.56 44.57
CA PRO A 180 -62.79 -70.85 45.97
C PRO A 180 -61.88 -72.07 46.15
N GLY A 181 -61.78 -72.94 45.13
CA GLY A 181 -60.89 -74.09 45.13
C GLY A 181 -59.42 -73.74 44.88
N ILE A 182 -59.11 -72.52 44.43
CA ILE A 182 -57.75 -72.05 44.20
C ILE A 182 -57.27 -71.33 45.46
N ARG A 183 -56.16 -71.79 46.04
CA ARG A 183 -55.59 -71.19 47.26
C ARG A 183 -54.25 -70.55 46.96
N LEU A 184 -54.16 -69.23 47.15
CA LEU A 184 -52.89 -68.52 47.14
C LEU A 184 -52.16 -68.74 48.47
N LEU A 185 -51.13 -69.59 48.48
CA LEU A 185 -50.42 -70.02 49.69
C LEU A 185 -49.48 -68.95 50.25
N ALA A 186 -48.78 -68.23 49.37
CA ALA A 186 -47.82 -67.19 49.72
C ALA A 186 -47.57 -66.24 48.55
N VAL A 187 -47.16 -65.01 48.89
CA VAL A 187 -46.67 -64.00 47.96
C VAL A 187 -45.28 -63.60 48.43
N GLU A 188 -44.26 -63.84 47.62
CA GLU A 188 -42.88 -63.48 47.91
C GLU A 188 -42.38 -62.39 46.95
N ASP A 189 -41.52 -61.49 47.44
CA ASP A 189 -40.91 -60.42 46.65
C ASP A 189 -39.64 -60.92 45.94
N GLY A 190 -39.72 -61.10 44.63
CA GLY A 190 -38.61 -61.44 43.74
C GLY A 190 -37.89 -60.21 43.14
N ALA A 191 -38.37 -59.00 43.38
CA ALA A 191 -37.81 -57.73 42.90
C ALA A 191 -37.50 -57.66 41.40
N TRP A 192 -38.27 -58.38 40.57
CA TRP A 192 -38.04 -58.54 39.12
C TRP A 192 -36.78 -59.33 38.72
N LEU A 193 -36.05 -59.90 39.69
CA LEU A 193 -34.75 -60.52 39.50
C LEU A 193 -34.83 -62.05 39.53
N GLN A 194 -34.18 -62.69 38.55
CA GLN A 194 -34.12 -64.15 38.44
C GLN A 194 -33.52 -64.83 39.68
N LEU A 195 -32.40 -64.31 40.18
CA LEU A 195 -31.66 -64.94 41.29
C LEU A 195 -32.45 -64.87 42.60
N LYS A 196 -33.00 -63.70 42.93
CA LYS A 196 -33.85 -63.49 44.11
C LYS A 196 -35.12 -64.34 44.05
N ALA A 197 -35.76 -64.45 42.88
CA ALA A 197 -36.90 -65.34 42.70
C ALA A 197 -36.55 -66.81 42.95
N GLY A 198 -35.37 -67.27 42.54
CA GLY A 198 -34.87 -68.60 42.85
C GLY A 198 -34.71 -68.85 44.37
N GLU A 199 -34.10 -67.91 45.10
CA GLU A 199 -33.94 -68.00 46.56
C GLU A 199 -35.30 -68.03 47.30
N LYS A 200 -36.26 -67.21 46.82
CA LYS A 200 -37.63 -67.21 47.32
C LYS A 200 -38.32 -68.54 47.05
N MET A 201 -38.13 -69.09 45.85
CA MET A 201 -38.70 -70.38 45.50
C MET A 201 -38.12 -71.53 46.33
N ASP A 202 -36.81 -71.55 46.61
CA ASP A 202 -36.21 -72.56 47.52
C ASP A 202 -36.88 -72.53 48.92
N THR A 203 -37.19 -71.32 49.42
CA THR A 203 -37.91 -71.13 50.69
C THR A 203 -39.35 -71.65 50.63
N LEU A 204 -40.06 -71.37 49.52
CA LEU A 204 -41.42 -71.84 49.29
C LEU A 204 -41.49 -73.37 49.16
N LEU A 205 -40.56 -73.97 48.43
CA LEU A 205 -40.46 -75.42 48.25
C LEU A 205 -40.22 -76.13 49.60
N SER A 206 -39.36 -75.57 50.45
CA SER A 206 -39.10 -76.09 51.80
C SER A 206 -40.31 -75.98 52.73
N ARG A 207 -41.12 -74.93 52.56
CA ARG A 207 -42.29 -74.65 53.42
C ARG A 207 -43.54 -75.41 52.98
N PHE A 208 -43.74 -75.58 51.68
CA PHE A 208 -44.95 -76.16 51.09
C PHE A 208 -44.60 -77.44 50.32
N PRO A 209 -44.98 -78.62 50.84
CA PRO A 209 -44.68 -79.90 50.18
C PRO A 209 -45.46 -80.09 48.89
N HIS A 210 -46.56 -79.36 48.70
CA HIS A 210 -47.38 -79.39 47.50
C HIS A 210 -47.66 -77.97 47.03
N ILE A 211 -47.36 -77.72 45.75
CA ILE A 211 -47.59 -76.48 45.02
C ILE A 211 -47.99 -76.95 43.61
N ASP A 212 -49.14 -76.53 43.11
CA ASP A 212 -49.63 -76.91 41.77
C ASP A 212 -49.19 -75.90 40.70
N LEU A 213 -49.00 -74.63 41.07
CA LEU A 213 -48.65 -73.58 40.12
C LEU A 213 -47.85 -72.44 40.77
N VAL A 214 -46.86 -71.95 40.02
CA VAL A 214 -46.07 -70.77 40.34
C VAL A 214 -46.46 -69.65 39.38
N TYR A 215 -47.02 -68.57 39.92
CA TYR A 215 -47.21 -67.32 39.20
C TYR A 215 -46.04 -66.39 39.49
N ALA A 216 -45.16 -66.18 38.51
CA ALA A 216 -44.13 -65.17 38.59
C ALA A 216 -44.52 -63.95 37.76
N GLN A 217 -44.42 -62.75 38.33
CA GLN A 217 -44.87 -61.54 37.66
C GLN A 217 -43.98 -61.10 36.48
N ASN A 218 -42.85 -61.77 36.19
CA ASN A 218 -42.14 -61.66 34.92
C ASN A 218 -41.43 -62.96 34.53
N ASP A 219 -40.99 -63.08 33.28
CA ASP A 219 -40.36 -64.29 32.73
C ASP A 219 -39.01 -64.62 33.38
N ARG A 220 -38.24 -63.60 33.78
CA ARG A 220 -36.96 -63.77 34.48
C ARG A 220 -37.14 -64.44 35.85
N MET A 221 -38.12 -63.98 36.62
CA MET A 221 -38.46 -64.57 37.92
C MET A 221 -39.04 -65.97 37.74
N ALA A 222 -39.87 -66.18 36.72
CA ALA A 222 -40.42 -67.49 36.38
C ALA A 222 -39.31 -68.52 36.10
N ALA A 223 -38.31 -68.13 35.31
CA ALA A 223 -37.12 -68.94 35.04
C ALA A 223 -36.31 -69.26 36.31
N GLY A 224 -36.17 -68.28 37.22
CA GLY A 224 -35.50 -68.48 38.51
C GLY A 224 -36.21 -69.50 39.39
N ALA A 225 -37.55 -69.41 39.44
CA ALA A 225 -38.39 -70.34 40.18
C ALA A 225 -38.36 -71.75 39.57
N TYR A 226 -38.43 -71.87 38.24
CA TYR A 226 -38.28 -73.15 37.54
C TYR A 226 -36.94 -73.81 37.86
N ALA A 227 -35.84 -73.05 37.78
CA ALA A 227 -34.51 -73.56 38.09
C ALA A 227 -34.39 -74.05 39.54
N ALA A 228 -35.02 -73.36 40.50
CA ALA A 228 -35.09 -73.80 41.89
C ALA A 228 -35.85 -75.12 42.06
N ALA A 229 -37.05 -75.24 41.46
CA ALA A 229 -37.83 -76.47 41.49
C ALA A 229 -37.09 -77.64 40.79
N ALA A 230 -36.39 -77.37 39.69
CA ALA A 230 -35.61 -78.36 38.95
C ALA A 230 -34.41 -78.88 39.76
N ARG A 231 -33.78 -78.04 40.60
CA ARG A 231 -32.71 -78.49 41.52
C ARG A 231 -33.23 -79.50 42.55
N GLU A 232 -34.49 -79.37 42.96
CA GLU A 232 -35.15 -80.30 43.88
C GLU A 232 -35.88 -81.46 43.16
N GLY A 233 -35.90 -81.46 41.81
CA GLY A 233 -36.60 -82.47 41.01
C GLY A 233 -38.13 -82.39 41.07
N ARG A 234 -38.68 -81.21 41.39
CA ARG A 234 -40.13 -80.94 41.57
C ARG A 234 -40.73 -80.10 40.44
N GLU A 235 -39.95 -79.78 39.41
CA GLU A 235 -40.39 -78.93 38.29
C GLU A 235 -41.55 -79.52 37.48
N LYS A 236 -41.78 -80.83 37.59
CA LYS A 236 -42.90 -81.54 36.91
C LYS A 236 -44.18 -81.59 37.74
N ASP A 237 -44.09 -81.31 39.04
CA ASP A 237 -45.23 -81.35 39.95
C ASP A 237 -46.05 -80.06 39.90
N MET A 238 -45.49 -79.02 39.29
CA MET A 238 -46.09 -77.68 39.23
C MET A 238 -45.93 -77.05 37.87
N ARG A 239 -46.81 -76.09 37.58
CA ARG A 239 -46.78 -75.29 36.36
C ARG A 239 -46.15 -73.94 36.61
N PHE A 240 -45.56 -73.34 35.57
CA PHE A 240 -44.88 -72.03 35.69
C PHE A 240 -45.49 -71.02 34.72
N ILE A 241 -45.96 -69.90 35.25
CA ILE A 241 -46.50 -68.79 34.45
C ILE A 241 -45.66 -67.55 34.65
N GLY A 242 -45.28 -66.93 33.53
CA GLY A 242 -44.57 -65.66 33.47
C GLY A 242 -45.39 -64.52 32.85
N ILE A 243 -44.76 -63.35 32.75
CA ILE A 243 -45.23 -62.18 32.01
C ILE A 243 -44.00 -61.58 31.33
N ASP A 244 -44.17 -61.12 30.10
CA ASP A 244 -43.28 -60.31 29.23
C ASP A 244 -43.42 -60.87 27.81
N ALA A 245 -43.30 -62.19 27.68
CA ALA A 245 -43.41 -62.95 26.44
C ALA A 245 -42.51 -62.43 25.31
N LEU A 246 -41.31 -61.98 25.68
CA LEU A 246 -40.29 -61.57 24.72
C LEU A 246 -39.80 -62.79 23.92
N SER A 247 -39.52 -62.57 22.64
CA SER A 247 -38.91 -63.56 21.76
C SER A 247 -37.42 -63.30 21.66
N GLY A 248 -36.62 -64.36 21.77
CA GLY A 248 -35.16 -64.28 21.81
C GLY A 248 -34.59 -65.47 22.58
N LYS A 249 -33.29 -65.67 22.46
CA LYS A 249 -32.61 -66.78 23.14
C LYS A 249 -32.78 -66.61 24.66
N ASP A 250 -33.28 -67.66 25.31
CA ASP A 250 -33.52 -67.71 26.76
C ASP A 250 -34.61 -66.74 27.28
N TYR A 251 -35.50 -66.22 26.41
CA TYR A 251 -36.63 -65.36 26.80
C TYR A 251 -37.95 -66.13 26.92
N GLY A 252 -39.03 -65.47 27.35
CA GLY A 252 -40.33 -66.07 27.62
C GLY A 252 -40.86 -67.03 26.56
N VAL A 253 -40.89 -66.61 25.28
CA VAL A 253 -41.39 -67.45 24.19
C VAL A 253 -40.53 -68.72 24.03
N GLU A 254 -39.21 -68.58 24.13
CA GLU A 254 -38.28 -69.70 24.01
C GLU A 254 -38.39 -70.65 25.21
N LYS A 255 -38.64 -70.11 26.41
CA LYS A 255 -38.88 -70.89 27.64
C LYS A 255 -40.18 -71.68 27.59
N VAL A 256 -41.23 -71.13 26.97
CA VAL A 256 -42.47 -71.87 26.69
C VAL A 256 -42.19 -73.02 25.70
N LEU A 257 -41.44 -72.76 24.64
CA LEU A 257 -41.05 -73.78 23.66
C LEU A 257 -40.14 -74.87 24.26
N ALA A 258 -39.26 -74.51 25.20
CA ALA A 258 -38.42 -75.43 25.94
C ALA A 258 -39.19 -76.22 27.01
N GLY A 259 -40.42 -75.82 27.33
CA GLY A 259 -41.25 -76.43 28.36
C GLY A 259 -40.85 -76.05 29.79
N GLU A 260 -40.04 -75.00 29.97
CA GLU A 260 -39.71 -74.41 31.28
C GLU A 260 -40.87 -73.56 31.82
N LEU A 261 -41.62 -72.92 30.91
CA LEU A 261 -42.85 -72.19 31.22
C LEU A 261 -44.05 -72.87 30.55
N ASP A 262 -45.17 -72.94 31.26
CA ASP A 262 -46.45 -73.38 30.69
C ASP A 262 -47.07 -72.28 29.84
N ALA A 263 -46.98 -71.03 30.33
CA ALA A 263 -47.45 -69.85 29.62
C ALA A 263 -46.71 -68.58 30.07
N THR A 264 -46.75 -67.57 29.23
CA THR A 264 -46.36 -66.20 29.57
C THR A 264 -47.29 -65.21 28.88
N PHE A 265 -47.53 -64.04 29.47
CA PHE A 265 -48.40 -63.02 28.90
C PHE A 265 -47.60 -61.90 28.25
N ILE A 266 -48.00 -61.47 27.05
CA ILE A 266 -47.34 -60.38 26.33
C ILE A 266 -47.44 -59.10 27.15
N TYR A 267 -46.28 -58.57 27.55
CA TYR A 267 -46.14 -57.21 28.03
C TYR A 267 -45.50 -56.38 26.90
N PRO A 268 -46.32 -55.67 26.10
CA PRO A 268 -45.82 -55.00 24.89
C PRO A 268 -44.90 -53.83 25.24
N THR A 269 -43.76 -53.75 24.57
CA THR A 269 -42.77 -52.67 24.66
C THR A 269 -43.28 -51.35 24.08
N GLY A 270 -43.91 -51.41 22.91
CA GLY A 270 -44.58 -50.27 22.26
C GLY A 270 -43.66 -49.11 21.88
N GLY A 271 -42.37 -49.37 21.64
CA GLY A 271 -41.40 -48.30 21.37
C GLY A 271 -41.70 -47.52 20.08
N ASP A 272 -42.24 -48.19 19.06
CA ASP A 272 -42.74 -47.57 17.83
C ASP A 272 -43.91 -46.62 18.12
N ARG A 273 -44.88 -47.05 18.93
CA ARG A 273 -46.04 -46.24 19.27
C ARG A 273 -45.67 -45.02 20.11
N VAL A 274 -44.72 -45.17 21.02
CA VAL A 274 -44.15 -44.06 21.81
C VAL A 274 -43.53 -43.01 20.88
N MET A 275 -42.74 -43.45 19.92
CA MET A 275 -42.06 -42.55 18.98
C MET A 275 -43.05 -41.84 18.05
N GLN A 276 -44.10 -42.54 17.58
CA GLN A 276 -45.17 -41.91 16.79
C GLN A 276 -45.89 -40.80 17.57
N ILE A 277 -46.24 -41.05 18.84
CA ILE A 277 -46.88 -40.04 19.68
C ILE A 277 -45.95 -38.86 19.95
N ALA A 278 -44.65 -39.13 20.16
CA ALA A 278 -43.65 -38.06 20.29
C ALA A 278 -43.63 -37.16 19.05
N MET A 279 -43.65 -37.76 17.86
CA MET A 279 -43.68 -37.00 16.62
C MET A 279 -45.00 -36.29 16.38
N ASP A 280 -46.14 -36.86 16.79
CA ASP A 280 -47.44 -36.17 16.72
C ASP A 280 -47.47 -34.95 17.64
N ILE A 281 -46.93 -35.06 18.87
CA ILE A 281 -46.78 -33.93 19.80
C ILE A 281 -45.89 -32.83 19.20
N LEU A 282 -44.68 -33.18 18.76
CA LEU A 282 -43.70 -32.22 18.22
C LEU A 282 -44.20 -31.53 16.94
N ASN A 283 -44.96 -32.26 16.10
CA ASN A 283 -45.56 -31.71 14.89
C ASN A 283 -46.95 -31.08 15.12
N LYS A 284 -47.41 -30.97 16.37
CA LYS A 284 -48.71 -30.38 16.74
C LYS A 284 -49.91 -31.05 16.05
N ARG A 285 -49.86 -32.37 15.91
CA ARG A 285 -50.97 -33.21 15.45
C ARG A 285 -51.79 -33.69 16.65
N ASP A 286 -52.99 -34.21 16.39
CA ASP A 286 -53.82 -34.80 17.45
C ASP A 286 -53.22 -36.12 17.94
N PHE A 287 -53.22 -36.32 19.26
CA PHE A 287 -52.73 -37.54 19.91
C PHE A 287 -53.59 -37.92 21.12
N PRO A 288 -53.71 -39.22 21.45
CA PRO A 288 -54.38 -39.66 22.66
C PRO A 288 -53.50 -39.41 23.90
N ARG A 289 -54.09 -38.89 24.98
CA ARG A 289 -53.38 -38.71 26.26
C ARG A 289 -53.01 -40.04 26.91
N GLU A 290 -53.86 -41.05 26.81
CA GLU A 290 -53.63 -42.38 27.38
C GLU A 290 -53.68 -43.41 26.25
N THR A 291 -52.60 -44.15 26.06
CA THR A 291 -52.50 -45.23 25.08
C THR A 291 -52.26 -46.55 25.79
N ILE A 292 -53.31 -47.36 25.91
CA ILE A 292 -53.25 -48.68 26.55
C ILE A 292 -52.96 -49.74 25.50
N LEU A 293 -51.85 -50.46 25.67
CA LEU A 293 -51.42 -51.54 24.79
C LEU A 293 -52.06 -52.86 25.22
N GLY A 294 -52.47 -53.68 24.24
CA GLY A 294 -53.12 -54.97 24.48
C GLY A 294 -52.16 -56.07 24.95
N THR A 295 -52.67 -57.03 25.71
CA THR A 295 -51.96 -58.25 26.14
C THR A 295 -52.59 -59.50 25.53
N SER A 296 -51.85 -60.60 25.48
CA SER A 296 -52.36 -61.93 25.10
C SER A 296 -51.50 -62.99 25.75
N VAL A 297 -52.08 -64.17 26.01
CA VAL A 297 -51.33 -65.34 26.47
C VAL A 297 -50.47 -65.91 25.34
N VAL A 298 -49.28 -66.36 25.70
CA VAL A 298 -48.37 -67.16 24.87
C VAL A 298 -48.11 -68.47 25.60
N ASP A 299 -48.59 -69.56 25.02
CA ASP A 299 -48.47 -70.93 25.53
C ASP A 299 -47.97 -71.86 24.43
N ARG A 300 -47.96 -73.17 24.68
CA ARG A 300 -47.46 -74.14 23.69
C ARG A 300 -48.23 -74.13 22.36
N ASP A 301 -49.49 -73.69 22.35
CA ASP A 301 -50.33 -73.74 21.16
C ASP A 301 -49.97 -72.63 20.16
N ASN A 302 -49.44 -71.50 20.64
CA ASN A 302 -49.14 -70.34 19.81
C ASN A 302 -47.66 -69.88 19.83
N ALA A 303 -46.82 -70.37 20.76
CA ALA A 303 -45.43 -69.92 20.90
C ALA A 303 -44.58 -70.12 19.64
N LEU A 304 -44.81 -71.20 18.88
CA LEU A 304 -44.09 -71.44 17.62
C LEU A 304 -44.42 -70.37 16.57
N ILE A 305 -45.68 -69.99 16.46
CA ILE A 305 -46.14 -68.93 15.55
C ILE A 305 -45.53 -67.59 15.99
N MET A 306 -45.56 -67.30 17.29
CA MET A 306 -44.97 -66.09 17.86
C MET A 306 -43.47 -65.99 17.55
N LYS A 307 -42.72 -67.10 17.71
CA LYS A 307 -41.30 -67.18 17.34
C LYS A 307 -41.07 -66.96 15.84
N MET A 308 -41.88 -67.55 14.97
CA MET A 308 -41.76 -67.35 13.52
C MET A 308 -42.01 -65.89 13.12
N GLN A 309 -43.04 -65.25 13.67
CA GLN A 309 -43.36 -63.84 13.40
C GLN A 309 -42.24 -62.90 13.87
N THR A 310 -41.77 -63.09 15.10
CA THR A 310 -40.69 -62.25 15.66
C THR A 310 -39.34 -62.47 14.96
N ALA A 311 -39.01 -63.70 14.55
CA ALA A 311 -37.83 -63.95 13.73
C ALA A 311 -37.93 -63.29 12.34
N HIS A 312 -39.13 -63.25 11.75
CA HIS A 312 -39.36 -62.54 10.52
C HIS A 312 -39.19 -61.02 10.70
N ILE A 313 -39.72 -60.45 11.77
CA ILE A 313 -39.55 -59.03 12.13
C ILE A 313 -38.06 -58.69 12.30
N GLY A 314 -37.29 -59.49 13.05
CA GLY A 314 -35.85 -59.28 13.20
C GLY A 314 -35.09 -59.35 11.86
N THR A 315 -35.56 -60.15 10.90
CA THR A 315 -34.99 -60.16 9.54
C THR A 315 -35.33 -58.88 8.77
N LEU A 316 -36.52 -58.33 8.95
CA LEU A 316 -36.93 -57.05 8.36
C LEU A 316 -36.13 -55.89 8.95
N ASP A 317 -35.88 -55.90 10.26
CA ASP A 317 -35.05 -54.91 10.95
C ASP A 317 -33.64 -54.84 10.35
N GLY A 318 -32.97 -55.99 10.21
CA GLY A 318 -31.64 -56.06 9.58
C GLY A 318 -31.63 -55.57 8.12
N LYS A 319 -32.75 -55.74 7.38
CA LYS A 319 -32.90 -55.17 6.03
C LYS A 319 -33.06 -53.65 6.07
N ILE A 320 -33.82 -53.11 7.00
CA ILE A 320 -34.00 -51.65 7.16
C ILE A 320 -32.66 -50.99 7.50
N GLU A 321 -31.89 -51.54 8.44
CA GLU A 321 -30.54 -51.04 8.78
C GLU A 321 -29.61 -51.06 7.56
N THR A 322 -29.61 -52.17 6.81
CA THR A 322 -28.81 -52.29 5.58
C THR A 322 -29.23 -51.26 4.52
N LEU A 323 -30.54 -51.03 4.36
CA LEU A 323 -31.08 -50.05 3.41
C LEU A 323 -30.69 -48.63 3.81
N ASN A 324 -30.85 -48.26 5.09
CA ASN A 324 -30.45 -46.95 5.60
C ASN A 324 -28.95 -46.73 5.44
N GLY A 325 -28.12 -47.74 5.73
CA GLY A 325 -26.68 -47.68 5.49
C GLY A 325 -26.34 -47.43 4.01
N LYS A 326 -27.02 -48.13 3.09
CA LYS A 326 -26.86 -47.90 1.64
C LYS A 326 -27.36 -46.53 1.20
N ILE A 327 -28.49 -46.05 1.71
CA ILE A 327 -29.01 -44.72 1.40
C ILE A 327 -28.01 -43.66 1.83
N ASN A 328 -27.46 -43.74 3.04
CA ASN A 328 -26.43 -42.83 3.52
C ASN A 328 -25.18 -42.86 2.61
N GLN A 329 -24.75 -44.05 2.20
CA GLN A 329 -23.63 -44.21 1.26
C GLN A 329 -23.95 -43.60 -0.13
N TYR A 330 -25.18 -43.76 -0.63
CA TYR A 330 -25.63 -43.15 -1.88
C TYR A 330 -25.72 -41.63 -1.77
N LEU A 331 -26.24 -41.08 -0.68
CA LEU A 331 -26.29 -39.64 -0.44
C LEU A 331 -24.89 -39.04 -0.37
N ALA A 332 -23.96 -39.68 0.35
CA ALA A 332 -22.56 -39.26 0.39
C ALA A 332 -21.87 -39.33 -0.98
N SER A 333 -22.13 -40.41 -1.74
CA SER A 333 -21.63 -40.56 -3.10
C SER A 333 -22.21 -39.51 -4.04
N TYR A 334 -23.51 -39.22 -3.92
CA TYR A 334 -24.21 -38.21 -4.69
C TYR A 334 -23.67 -36.80 -4.40
N ALA A 335 -23.48 -36.45 -3.13
CA ALA A 335 -22.87 -35.19 -2.73
C ALA A 335 -21.46 -35.04 -3.32
N THR A 336 -20.65 -36.10 -3.22
CA THR A 336 -19.31 -36.13 -3.81
C THR A 336 -19.36 -35.97 -5.33
N GLN A 337 -20.27 -36.66 -6.00
CA GLN A 337 -20.49 -36.54 -7.45
C GLN A 337 -20.94 -35.14 -7.85
N GLN A 338 -21.83 -34.49 -7.09
CA GLN A 338 -22.23 -33.11 -7.33
C GLN A 338 -21.05 -32.15 -7.21
N VAL A 339 -20.23 -32.29 -6.17
CA VAL A 339 -19.01 -31.46 -6.01
C VAL A 339 -18.06 -31.65 -7.18
N VAL A 340 -17.80 -32.90 -7.58
CA VAL A 340 -16.95 -33.21 -8.75
C VAL A 340 -17.56 -32.67 -10.04
N LEU A 341 -18.86 -32.84 -10.26
CA LEU A 341 -19.57 -32.38 -11.45
C LEU A 341 -19.55 -30.85 -11.55
N TYR A 342 -19.93 -30.13 -10.50
CA TYR A 342 -19.92 -28.68 -10.47
C TYR A 342 -18.51 -28.11 -10.56
N GLY A 343 -17.53 -28.74 -9.89
CA GLY A 343 -16.11 -28.41 -10.04
C GLY A 343 -15.62 -28.59 -11.48
N SER A 344 -15.97 -29.71 -12.11
CA SER A 344 -15.61 -30.02 -13.50
C SER A 344 -16.30 -29.10 -14.50
N LEU A 345 -17.59 -28.78 -14.28
CA LEU A 345 -18.36 -27.86 -15.11
C LEU A 345 -17.78 -26.44 -15.01
N SER A 346 -17.40 -26.00 -13.81
CA SER A 346 -16.76 -24.70 -13.60
C SER A 346 -15.40 -24.63 -14.30
N ALA A 347 -14.59 -25.68 -14.20
CA ALA A 347 -13.32 -25.79 -14.93
C ALA A 347 -13.53 -25.81 -16.45
N LEU A 348 -14.54 -26.54 -16.94
CA LEU A 348 -14.91 -26.57 -18.35
C LEU A 348 -15.39 -25.20 -18.84
N LEU A 349 -16.21 -24.48 -18.07
CA LEU A 349 -16.66 -23.14 -18.41
C LEU A 349 -15.49 -22.14 -18.44
N LEU A 350 -14.54 -22.26 -17.53
CA LEU A 350 -13.29 -21.47 -17.56
C LEU A 350 -12.45 -21.81 -18.79
N LEU A 351 -12.31 -23.10 -19.13
CA LEU A 351 -11.60 -23.55 -20.32
C LEU A 351 -12.28 -23.08 -21.61
N VAL A 352 -13.61 -23.20 -21.70
CA VAL A 352 -14.41 -22.69 -22.82
C VAL A 352 -14.31 -21.18 -22.90
N GLY A 353 -14.37 -20.46 -21.77
CA GLY A 353 -14.15 -19.01 -21.71
C GLY A 353 -12.77 -18.63 -22.22
N LEU A 354 -11.73 -19.36 -21.82
CA LEU A 354 -10.36 -19.19 -22.31
C LEU A 354 -10.26 -19.51 -23.81
N LEU A 355 -10.86 -20.60 -24.27
CA LEU A 355 -10.90 -20.99 -25.69
C LEU A 355 -11.69 -19.99 -26.54
N VAL A 356 -12.77 -19.41 -26.02
CA VAL A 356 -13.53 -18.33 -26.66
C VAL A 356 -12.69 -17.06 -26.69
N ALA A 357 -11.98 -16.72 -25.62
CA ALA A 357 -11.07 -15.57 -25.60
C ALA A 357 -9.92 -15.76 -26.62
N VAL A 358 -9.33 -16.96 -26.68
CA VAL A 358 -8.32 -17.34 -27.67
C VAL A 358 -8.91 -17.35 -29.06
N TYR A 359 -10.12 -17.88 -29.28
CA TYR A 359 -10.80 -17.88 -30.57
C TYR A 359 -11.16 -16.47 -31.03
N LEU A 360 -11.67 -15.62 -30.14
CA LEU A 360 -11.95 -14.21 -30.43
C LEU A 360 -10.66 -13.45 -30.73
N SER A 361 -9.58 -13.72 -29.99
CA SER A 361 -8.25 -13.19 -30.26
C SER A 361 -7.71 -13.67 -31.60
N LEU A 362 -7.84 -14.96 -31.93
CA LEU A 362 -7.44 -15.54 -33.21
C LEU A 362 -8.32 -15.07 -34.36
N ARG A 363 -9.63 -14.85 -34.14
CA ARG A 363 -10.57 -14.31 -35.12
C ARG A 363 -10.29 -12.83 -35.35
N ALA A 364 -9.96 -12.06 -34.31
CA ALA A 364 -9.49 -10.69 -34.41
C ALA A 364 -8.16 -10.64 -35.16
N LYS A 365 -7.20 -11.52 -34.82
CA LYS A 365 -5.93 -11.69 -35.51
C LYS A 365 -6.10 -12.13 -36.96
N ASN A 366 -7.07 -13.00 -37.26
CA ASN A 366 -7.34 -13.48 -38.62
C ASN A 366 -8.16 -12.50 -39.45
N ARG A 367 -9.06 -11.72 -38.85
CA ARG A 367 -9.69 -10.56 -39.49
C ARG A 367 -8.65 -9.51 -39.78
N LEU A 368 -7.82 -9.18 -38.79
CA LEU A 368 -6.70 -8.27 -38.95
C LEU A 368 -5.71 -8.81 -39.97
N ASN A 369 -5.41 -10.11 -40.02
CA ASN A 369 -4.53 -10.71 -41.02
C ASN A 369 -5.17 -10.81 -42.41
N ARG A 370 -6.50 -10.92 -42.53
CA ARG A 370 -7.23 -10.87 -43.80
C ARG A 370 -7.33 -9.44 -44.30
N GLU A 371 -7.57 -8.48 -43.42
CA GLU A 371 -7.45 -7.05 -43.69
C GLU A 371 -6.00 -6.71 -44.04
N LEU A 372 -5.01 -7.24 -43.33
CA LEU A 372 -3.58 -7.11 -43.62
C LEU A 372 -3.19 -7.90 -44.87
N SER A 373 -3.92 -8.93 -45.29
CA SER A 373 -3.68 -9.71 -46.52
C SER A 373 -4.32 -9.04 -47.72
N MET A 374 -5.50 -8.44 -47.57
CA MET A 374 -6.15 -7.60 -48.57
C MET A 374 -5.42 -6.27 -48.69
N GLN A 375 -5.00 -5.69 -47.56
CA GLN A 375 -4.05 -4.59 -47.50
C GLN A 375 -2.70 -5.04 -48.00
N LYS A 376 -2.18 -6.25 -47.75
CA LYS A 376 -0.90 -6.72 -48.36
C LYS A 376 -1.03 -6.95 -49.84
N LYS A 377 -2.18 -7.38 -50.36
CA LYS A 377 -2.39 -7.63 -51.79
C LYS A 377 -2.61 -6.30 -52.53
N LYS A 378 -3.39 -5.39 -51.93
CA LYS A 378 -3.51 -4.00 -52.36
C LYS A 378 -2.20 -3.24 -52.17
N LEU A 379 -1.46 -3.53 -51.11
CA LEU A 379 -0.13 -3.02 -50.81
C LEU A 379 0.88 -3.68 -51.71
N GLU A 380 0.73 -4.91 -52.23
CA GLU A 380 1.66 -5.57 -53.17
C GLU A 380 1.40 -5.14 -54.60
N GLU A 381 0.16 -4.90 -55.00
CA GLU A 381 -0.15 -4.17 -56.24
C GLU A 381 0.36 -2.72 -56.13
N GLN A 382 0.09 -2.06 -54.99
CA GLN A 382 0.72 -0.78 -54.66
C GLN A 382 2.23 -0.93 -54.43
N LYS A 383 2.80 -2.09 -54.09
CA LYS A 383 4.24 -2.32 -53.81
C LYS A 383 4.92 -2.58 -55.12
N THR A 384 4.25 -3.14 -56.12
CA THR A 384 4.82 -3.33 -57.45
C THR A 384 4.77 -2.00 -58.19
N GLN A 385 3.67 -1.25 -58.06
CA GLN A 385 3.62 0.16 -58.50
C GLN A 385 4.58 1.03 -57.69
N LEU A 386 4.62 0.88 -56.37
CA LEU A 386 5.57 1.54 -55.48
C LEU A 386 6.96 0.97 -55.64
N ILE A 387 7.27 -0.20 -56.19
CA ILE A 387 8.66 -0.65 -56.40
C ILE A 387 9.17 0.04 -57.65
N GLN A 388 8.36 0.18 -58.70
CA GLN A 388 8.69 1.07 -59.82
C GLN A 388 8.76 2.54 -59.37
N GLN A 389 7.83 2.98 -58.51
CA GLN A 389 7.87 4.32 -57.94
C GLN A 389 8.97 4.49 -56.90
N LYS A 390 9.40 3.45 -56.17
CA LYS A 390 10.43 3.40 -55.10
C LYS A 390 11.79 3.08 -55.65
N GLU A 391 11.96 2.54 -56.84
CA GLU A 391 13.26 2.61 -57.52
C GLU A 391 13.47 4.06 -58.00
N LEU A 392 12.44 4.69 -58.57
CA LEU A 392 12.46 6.12 -58.92
C LEU A 392 12.55 7.02 -57.66
N LEU A 393 11.81 6.68 -56.60
CA LEU A 393 11.81 7.37 -55.32
C LEU A 393 13.00 6.97 -54.46
N GLU A 394 13.67 5.84 -54.58
CA GLU A 394 14.92 5.52 -53.84
C GLU A 394 16.08 6.25 -54.47
N VAL A 395 16.08 6.47 -55.79
CA VAL A 395 17.00 7.42 -56.40
C VAL A 395 16.71 8.84 -55.89
N GLN A 396 15.44 9.27 -55.90
CA GLN A 396 15.07 10.61 -55.39
C GLN A 396 15.20 10.76 -53.86
N LYS A 397 14.99 9.70 -53.09
CA LYS A 397 15.01 9.63 -51.61
C LYS A 397 16.42 9.40 -51.12
N SER A 398 17.28 8.66 -51.80
CA SER A 398 18.72 8.67 -51.55
C SER A 398 19.27 10.09 -51.78
N GLN A 399 18.84 10.76 -52.86
CA GLN A 399 19.17 12.17 -53.08
C GLN A 399 18.56 13.10 -52.01
N LEU A 400 17.32 12.87 -51.55
CA LEU A 400 16.65 13.68 -50.54
C LEU A 400 17.12 13.40 -49.11
N GLU A 401 17.49 12.17 -48.76
CA GLU A 401 18.06 11.79 -47.46
C GLU A 401 19.51 12.25 -47.39
N GLN A 402 20.28 12.17 -48.48
CA GLN A 402 21.58 12.79 -48.57
C GLN A 402 21.46 14.32 -48.50
N LEU A 403 20.53 14.95 -49.22
CA LEU A 403 20.31 16.40 -49.17
C LEU A 403 19.74 16.85 -47.83
N SER A 404 18.89 16.06 -47.16
CA SER A 404 18.31 16.37 -45.85
C SER A 404 19.32 16.16 -44.74
N HIS A 405 20.19 15.14 -44.83
CA HIS A 405 21.30 14.96 -43.93
C HIS A 405 22.35 16.06 -44.15
N GLU A 406 22.67 16.41 -45.39
CA GLU A 406 23.50 17.57 -45.73
C GLU A 406 22.85 18.89 -45.28
N LEU A 407 21.52 19.02 -45.32
CA LEU A 407 20.80 20.21 -44.88
C LEU A 407 20.72 20.31 -43.37
N GLU A 408 20.48 19.20 -42.65
CA GLU A 408 20.53 19.12 -41.18
C GLU A 408 21.96 19.29 -40.67
N GLU A 409 22.96 18.66 -41.30
CA GLU A 409 24.36 18.89 -41.03
C GLU A 409 24.75 20.33 -41.38
N ALA A 410 24.26 20.92 -42.48
CA ALA A 410 24.53 22.31 -42.81
C ALA A 410 23.84 23.28 -41.84
N THR A 411 22.61 22.99 -41.38
CA THR A 411 21.92 23.85 -40.39
C THR A 411 22.53 23.69 -39.00
N HIS A 412 22.88 22.48 -38.60
CA HIS A 412 23.58 22.20 -37.34
C HIS A 412 25.02 22.75 -37.37
N ALA A 413 25.76 22.56 -38.47
CA ALA A 413 27.07 23.17 -38.68
C ALA A 413 26.97 24.69 -38.71
N LYS A 414 25.92 25.28 -39.30
CA LYS A 414 25.64 26.72 -39.23
C LYS A 414 25.33 27.15 -37.79
N LEU A 415 24.58 26.38 -37.01
CA LEU A 415 24.31 26.68 -35.58
C LEU A 415 25.59 26.66 -34.74
N VAL A 416 26.42 25.63 -34.91
CA VAL A 416 27.73 25.50 -34.25
C VAL A 416 28.69 26.59 -34.72
N PHE A 417 28.75 26.88 -36.02
CA PHE A 417 29.62 27.91 -36.62
C PHE A 417 29.36 29.31 -36.05
N PHE A 418 28.10 29.74 -35.95
CA PHE A 418 27.80 31.09 -35.41
C PHE A 418 27.98 31.19 -33.89
N THR A 419 27.79 30.09 -33.16
CA THR A 419 28.06 30.02 -31.72
C THR A 419 29.57 30.09 -31.47
N ASN A 420 30.35 29.31 -32.22
CA ASN A 420 31.81 29.29 -32.16
C ASN A 420 32.40 30.63 -32.61
N ILE A 421 31.89 31.24 -33.70
CA ILE A 421 32.35 32.57 -34.13
C ILE A 421 32.12 33.64 -33.05
N SER A 422 30.97 33.61 -32.39
CA SER A 422 30.68 34.59 -31.33
C SER A 422 31.66 34.44 -30.16
N HIS A 423 32.02 33.20 -29.83
CA HIS A 423 33.07 32.88 -28.86
C HIS A 423 34.45 33.35 -29.35
N ASP A 424 34.82 33.03 -30.58
CA ASP A 424 36.11 33.35 -31.20
C ASP A 424 36.31 34.86 -31.39
N PHE A 425 35.24 35.65 -31.46
CA PHE A 425 35.34 37.12 -31.40
C PHE A 425 35.39 37.65 -29.96
N ARG A 426 34.65 37.08 -29.00
CA ARG A 426 34.62 37.58 -27.60
C ARG A 426 35.94 37.35 -26.87
N THR A 427 36.61 36.23 -27.12
CA THR A 427 37.92 35.91 -26.52
C THR A 427 39.01 36.95 -26.83
N PRO A 428 39.34 37.25 -28.09
CA PRO A 428 40.32 38.30 -28.40
C PRO A 428 39.83 39.68 -27.99
N LEU A 429 38.53 39.97 -28.05
CA LEU A 429 38.00 41.24 -27.55
C LEU A 429 38.17 41.39 -26.03
N THR A 430 38.13 40.30 -25.26
CA THR A 430 38.45 40.31 -23.81
C THR A 430 39.91 40.68 -23.58
N LEU A 431 40.81 40.06 -24.34
CA LEU A 431 42.25 40.28 -24.27
C LEU A 431 42.69 41.65 -24.81
N ILE A 432 41.81 42.39 -25.50
CA ILE A 432 42.06 43.75 -25.98
C ILE A 432 41.36 44.79 -25.10
N ALA A 433 40.12 44.56 -24.69
CA ALA A 433 39.31 45.54 -23.98
C ALA A 433 39.86 45.87 -22.58
N ASP A 434 40.11 44.86 -21.73
CA ASP A 434 40.53 45.10 -20.34
C ASP A 434 41.92 45.74 -20.27
N PRO A 435 42.94 45.33 -21.06
CA PRO A 435 44.23 46.03 -21.08
C PRO A 435 44.13 47.49 -21.54
N ILE A 436 43.27 47.82 -22.51
CA ILE A 436 43.03 49.22 -22.91
C ILE A 436 42.42 50.02 -21.75
N GLU A 437 41.44 49.45 -21.03
CA GLU A 437 40.85 50.10 -19.85
C GLU A 437 41.88 50.30 -18.72
N GLN A 438 42.72 49.29 -18.44
CA GLN A 438 43.80 49.41 -17.45
C GLN A 438 44.81 50.49 -17.82
N LEU A 439 45.18 50.60 -19.10
CA LEU A 439 46.08 51.66 -19.60
C LEU A 439 45.42 53.05 -19.53
N LEU A 440 44.13 53.17 -19.87
CA LEU A 440 43.39 54.43 -19.78
C LEU A 440 43.15 54.89 -18.33
N ALA A 441 43.10 53.96 -17.37
CA ALA A 441 42.98 54.22 -15.95
C ALA A 441 44.28 54.80 -15.34
N ASN A 442 45.42 54.60 -16.00
CA ASN A 442 46.68 55.21 -15.59
C ASN A 442 46.67 56.72 -15.90
N ARG A 443 46.69 57.55 -14.86
CA ARG A 443 46.57 59.02 -14.95
C ARG A 443 47.81 59.72 -15.54
N THR A 444 48.88 58.98 -15.84
CA THR A 444 50.13 59.54 -16.40
C THR A 444 50.15 59.58 -17.93
N LEU A 445 49.18 58.94 -18.61
CA LEU A 445 49.04 58.94 -20.07
C LEU A 445 48.18 60.13 -20.54
N ASP A 446 48.80 61.13 -21.19
CA ASP A 446 48.12 62.30 -21.78
C ASP A 446 48.53 62.54 -23.25
N GLY A 447 47.68 63.24 -24.02
CA GLY A 447 47.90 63.56 -25.42
C GLY A 447 47.58 62.44 -26.42
N GLN A 448 48.41 62.27 -27.45
CA GLN A 448 48.17 61.38 -28.59
C GLN A 448 47.99 59.89 -28.21
N PRO A 449 48.76 59.30 -27.26
CA PRO A 449 48.55 57.91 -26.84
C PRO A 449 47.18 57.66 -26.21
N ARG A 450 46.69 58.61 -25.41
CA ARG A 450 45.35 58.53 -24.79
C ARG A 450 44.25 58.58 -25.86
N GLN A 451 44.37 59.47 -26.84
CA GLN A 451 43.43 59.55 -27.97
C GLN A 451 43.41 58.27 -28.82
N LEU A 452 44.57 57.64 -29.04
CA LEU A 452 44.66 56.36 -29.74
C LEU A 452 43.99 55.23 -28.94
N LEU A 453 44.19 55.19 -27.62
CA LEU A 453 43.52 54.22 -26.74
C LEU A 453 42.01 54.43 -26.70
N GLU A 454 41.52 55.68 -26.65
CA GLU A 454 40.08 55.98 -26.73
C GLU A 454 39.48 55.57 -28.09
N LEU A 455 40.22 55.75 -29.18
CA LEU A 455 39.82 55.29 -30.51
C LEU A 455 39.75 53.75 -30.57
N MET A 456 40.76 53.06 -30.03
CA MET A 456 40.77 51.60 -29.96
C MET A 456 39.61 51.09 -29.09
N LYS A 457 39.38 51.69 -27.92
CA LYS A 457 38.22 51.41 -27.05
C LYS A 457 36.92 51.56 -27.82
N LYS A 458 36.74 52.65 -28.57
CA LYS A 458 35.54 52.87 -29.39
C LYS A 458 35.35 51.77 -30.43
N ASN A 459 36.41 51.36 -31.13
CA ASN A 459 36.34 50.30 -32.14
C ASN A 459 36.02 48.93 -31.52
N VAL A 460 36.59 48.61 -30.36
CA VAL A 460 36.25 47.40 -29.60
C VAL A 460 34.77 47.38 -29.22
N HIS A 461 34.20 48.51 -28.77
CA HIS A 461 32.77 48.61 -28.45
C HIS A 461 31.87 48.48 -29.69
N ILE A 462 32.30 49.00 -30.84
CA ILE A 462 31.59 48.81 -32.12
C ILE A 462 31.56 47.32 -32.48
N LEU A 463 32.70 46.62 -32.39
CA LEU A 463 32.78 45.18 -32.66
C LEU A 463 31.89 44.38 -31.71
N LEU A 464 31.91 44.69 -30.41
CA LEU A 464 31.02 44.05 -29.42
C LEU A 464 29.54 44.26 -29.75
N ARG A 465 29.16 45.48 -30.17
CA ARG A 465 27.78 45.78 -30.59
C ARG A 465 27.36 44.97 -31.82
N LEU A 466 28.24 44.84 -32.80
CA LEU A 466 27.98 44.07 -34.02
C LEU A 466 27.82 42.58 -33.71
N VAL A 467 28.67 42.03 -32.85
CA VAL A 467 28.56 40.64 -32.37
C VAL A 467 27.22 40.42 -31.63
N ASN A 468 26.83 41.35 -30.76
CA ASN A 468 25.56 41.24 -30.03
C ASN A 468 24.33 41.36 -30.95
N GLN A 469 24.36 42.20 -31.99
CA GLN A 469 23.27 42.31 -32.97
C GLN A 469 23.06 41.01 -33.77
N ILE A 470 24.13 40.28 -34.10
CA ILE A 470 24.05 38.97 -34.75
C ILE A 470 23.38 37.94 -33.82
N LEU A 471 23.64 38.02 -32.52
CA LEU A 471 23.06 37.12 -31.52
C LEU A 471 21.58 37.43 -31.22
N ASP A 472 21.21 38.70 -31.11
CA ASP A 472 19.80 39.09 -30.94
C ASP A 472 18.94 38.59 -32.10
N PHE A 473 19.47 38.69 -33.33
CA PHE A 473 18.83 38.16 -34.51
C PHE A 473 18.59 36.65 -34.42
N ARG A 474 19.58 35.87 -33.94
CA ARG A 474 19.43 34.43 -33.69
C ARG A 474 18.34 34.12 -32.65
N LYS A 475 18.24 34.92 -31.57
CA LYS A 475 17.21 34.71 -30.53
C LYS A 475 15.81 34.86 -31.10
N VAL A 476 15.62 35.87 -31.96
CA VAL A 476 14.36 36.10 -32.67
C VAL A 476 14.02 34.93 -33.59
N GLU A 477 14.96 34.46 -34.44
CA GLU A 477 14.69 33.34 -35.36
C GLU A 477 14.29 32.05 -34.66
N ASN A 478 14.90 31.78 -33.51
CA ASN A 478 14.65 30.56 -32.75
C ASN A 478 13.46 30.70 -31.78
N GLY A 479 12.74 31.84 -31.81
CA GLY A 479 11.61 32.11 -30.91
C GLY A 479 11.98 32.23 -29.43
N ARG A 480 13.27 32.46 -29.11
CA ARG A 480 13.80 32.56 -27.74
C ARG A 480 13.99 33.99 -27.24
N MET A 481 13.44 34.97 -27.94
CA MET A 481 13.46 36.37 -27.52
C MET A 481 12.19 36.67 -26.72
N GLU A 482 12.34 37.10 -25.47
CA GLU A 482 11.21 37.39 -24.58
C GLU A 482 10.82 38.88 -24.62
N LEU A 483 9.54 39.17 -24.35
CA LEU A 483 8.95 40.50 -24.37
C LEU A 483 8.56 40.94 -22.96
N HIS A 484 9.13 42.04 -22.45
CA HIS A 484 8.86 42.53 -21.10
C HIS A 484 7.98 43.77 -21.17
N LEU A 485 6.68 43.61 -20.92
CA LEU A 485 5.69 44.68 -21.08
C LEU A 485 5.56 45.53 -19.82
N GLU A 486 5.77 46.84 -19.94
CA GLU A 486 5.56 47.84 -18.89
C GLU A 486 4.72 49.03 -19.39
N PRO A 487 4.05 49.79 -18.49
CA PRO A 487 3.35 51.01 -18.89
C PRO A 487 4.33 52.03 -19.49
N PHE A 488 4.19 52.28 -20.80
CA PHE A 488 5.12 53.07 -21.59
C PHE A 488 4.40 54.22 -22.28
N ASP A 489 4.89 55.45 -22.10
CA ASP A 489 4.39 56.63 -22.82
C ASP A 489 5.19 56.83 -24.10
N LEU A 490 4.58 56.52 -25.26
CA LEU A 490 5.22 56.67 -26.56
C LEU A 490 5.54 58.13 -26.88
N LEU A 491 4.68 59.07 -26.49
CA LEU A 491 4.81 60.47 -26.89
C LEU A 491 5.99 61.14 -26.16
N ASP A 492 6.06 60.98 -24.84
CA ASP A 492 7.12 61.58 -24.03
C ASP A 492 8.48 60.94 -24.34
N SER A 493 8.51 59.61 -24.50
CA SER A 493 9.76 58.89 -24.83
C SER A 493 10.30 59.28 -26.21
N PHE A 494 9.46 59.31 -27.25
CA PHE A 494 9.91 59.68 -28.59
C PHE A 494 10.36 61.15 -28.67
N ARG A 495 9.72 62.05 -27.90
CA ARG A 495 10.19 63.44 -27.76
C ARG A 495 11.58 63.49 -27.13
N GLY A 496 11.80 62.77 -26.03
CA GLY A 496 13.11 62.73 -25.37
C GLY A 496 14.21 62.15 -26.27
N TRP A 497 13.90 61.12 -27.05
CA TRP A 497 14.88 60.50 -27.94
C TRP A 497 15.26 61.35 -29.15
N ASN A 498 14.42 62.33 -29.54
CA ASN A 498 14.75 63.24 -30.64
C ASN A 498 15.99 64.09 -30.36
N ASP A 499 16.25 64.43 -29.10
CA ASP A 499 17.40 65.24 -28.72
C ASP A 499 18.74 64.57 -29.06
N SER A 500 18.80 63.23 -28.99
CA SER A 500 19.97 62.43 -29.36
C SER A 500 20.40 62.60 -30.81
N PHE A 501 19.49 63.04 -31.70
CA PHE A 501 19.75 63.22 -33.13
C PHE A 501 19.93 64.70 -33.54
N ARG A 502 19.72 65.64 -32.62
CA ARG A 502 19.77 67.08 -32.90
C ARG A 502 21.07 67.52 -33.58
N MET A 503 22.22 67.06 -33.09
CA MET A 503 23.52 67.39 -33.68
C MET A 503 23.70 66.80 -35.08
N ALA A 504 23.21 65.58 -35.31
CA ALA A 504 23.28 64.93 -36.62
C ALA A 504 22.39 65.64 -37.65
N LEU A 505 21.20 66.08 -37.24
CA LEU A 505 20.28 66.86 -38.08
C LEU A 505 20.86 68.23 -38.43
N LEU A 506 21.42 68.96 -37.45
CA LEU A 506 22.06 70.26 -37.67
C LEU A 506 23.25 70.16 -38.63
N LYS A 507 24.09 69.13 -38.47
CA LYS A 507 25.27 68.92 -39.32
C LYS A 507 24.92 68.72 -40.80
N LYS A 508 23.76 68.11 -41.09
CA LYS A 508 23.26 67.90 -42.47
C LYS A 508 22.21 68.93 -42.89
N HIS A 509 21.96 69.97 -42.08
CA HIS A 509 20.92 70.96 -42.34
C HIS A 509 19.53 70.35 -42.66
N ILE A 510 19.17 69.24 -42.02
CA ILE A 510 17.90 68.54 -42.30
C ILE A 510 16.74 69.24 -41.57
N ALA A 511 15.67 69.57 -42.30
CA ALA A 511 14.43 70.08 -41.72
C ALA A 511 13.68 68.94 -41.00
N PHE A 512 13.60 69.00 -39.68
CA PHE A 512 12.94 68.00 -38.85
C PHE A 512 11.63 68.51 -38.26
N SER A 513 10.56 67.71 -38.35
CA SER A 513 9.28 67.97 -37.68
C SER A 513 8.77 66.72 -36.97
N PHE A 514 8.33 66.88 -35.72
CA PHE A 514 7.64 65.85 -34.96
C PHE A 514 6.19 66.29 -34.70
N GLU A 515 5.23 65.54 -35.23
CA GLU A 515 3.80 65.83 -35.12
C GLU A 515 3.10 64.71 -34.33
N ALA A 516 2.27 65.09 -33.36
CA ALA A 516 1.43 64.14 -32.63
C ALA A 516 -0.03 64.61 -32.65
N SER A 517 -0.99 63.68 -32.72
CA SER A 517 -2.41 64.03 -32.60
C SER A 517 -2.70 64.71 -31.26
N PRO A 518 -3.27 65.92 -31.23
CA PRO A 518 -3.58 66.62 -29.99
C PRO A 518 -4.62 65.87 -29.15
N ASP A 519 -4.55 66.04 -27.83
CA ASP A 519 -5.47 65.47 -26.82
C ASP A 519 -5.64 63.93 -26.86
N THR A 520 -4.62 63.20 -27.32
CA THR A 520 -4.62 61.74 -27.41
C THR A 520 -3.70 61.12 -26.35
N ASP A 521 -4.18 60.10 -25.63
CA ASP A 521 -3.36 59.29 -24.72
C ASP A 521 -2.59 58.23 -25.53
N PHE A 522 -1.25 58.29 -25.49
CA PHE A 522 -0.36 57.37 -26.19
C PHE A 522 0.31 56.35 -25.25
N ARG A 523 -0.25 56.14 -24.05
CA ARG A 523 0.23 55.12 -23.12
C ARG A 523 -0.19 53.73 -23.59
N MET A 524 0.77 52.80 -23.62
CA MET A 524 0.54 51.39 -23.92
C MET A 524 1.45 50.50 -23.09
N MET A 525 1.10 49.22 -22.96
CA MET A 525 2.01 48.21 -22.46
C MET A 525 3.04 47.89 -23.56
N ALA A 526 4.31 48.24 -23.34
CA ALA A 526 5.39 47.98 -24.30
C ALA A 526 6.69 47.65 -23.58
N ASP A 527 7.63 47.06 -24.30
CA ASP A 527 9.00 46.86 -23.83
C ASP A 527 9.83 48.08 -24.21
N ALA A 528 10.21 48.90 -23.21
CA ALA A 528 10.87 50.18 -23.44
C ALA A 528 12.18 50.03 -24.23
N GLU A 529 12.99 49.01 -23.94
CA GLU A 529 14.26 48.77 -24.62
C GLU A 529 14.04 48.43 -26.11
N LYS A 530 13.11 47.52 -26.40
CA LYS A 530 12.80 47.15 -27.78
C LYS A 530 12.15 48.31 -28.54
N MET A 531 11.34 49.13 -27.86
CA MET A 531 10.70 50.29 -28.46
C MET A 531 11.69 51.41 -28.77
N GLU A 532 12.69 51.62 -27.91
CA GLU A 532 13.85 52.47 -28.18
C GLU A 532 14.60 52.00 -29.42
N ARG A 533 14.88 50.70 -29.50
CA ARG A 533 15.58 50.12 -30.65
C ARG A 533 14.80 50.24 -31.95
N ILE A 534 13.47 50.09 -31.92
CA ILE A 534 12.61 50.35 -33.09
C ILE A 534 12.78 51.80 -33.54
N TYR A 535 12.60 52.74 -32.61
CA TYR A 535 12.66 54.17 -32.89
C TYR A 535 14.03 54.61 -33.42
N PHE A 536 15.12 54.25 -32.72
CA PHE A 536 16.47 54.63 -33.09
C PHE A 536 16.90 54.03 -34.43
N ASN A 537 16.52 52.79 -34.76
CA ASN A 537 16.84 52.21 -36.07
C ASN A 537 16.12 52.95 -37.20
N LEU A 538 14.82 53.23 -37.06
CA LEU A 538 14.07 53.96 -38.09
C LEU A 538 14.57 55.40 -38.24
N PHE A 539 14.82 56.09 -37.14
CA PHE A 539 15.25 57.48 -37.17
C PHE A 539 16.70 57.63 -37.64
N SER A 540 17.62 56.77 -37.19
CA SER A 540 19.01 56.79 -37.68
C SER A 540 19.09 56.47 -39.17
N ASN A 541 18.25 55.57 -39.68
CA ASN A 541 18.09 55.36 -41.12
C ASN A 541 17.59 56.62 -41.82
N ALA A 542 16.51 57.25 -41.32
CA ALA A 542 16.01 58.51 -41.89
C ALA A 542 17.11 59.58 -41.98
N VAL A 543 17.91 59.77 -40.92
CA VAL A 543 19.04 60.74 -40.92
C VAL A 543 20.16 60.33 -41.89
N LYS A 544 20.47 59.03 -41.96
CA LYS A 544 21.51 58.51 -42.84
C LYS A 544 21.17 58.73 -44.32
N TYR A 545 19.94 58.39 -44.71
CA TYR A 545 19.49 58.36 -46.10
C TYR A 545 18.82 59.66 -46.59
N THR A 546 18.70 60.67 -45.71
CA THR A 546 18.31 62.02 -46.13
C THR A 546 19.55 62.80 -46.60
N PRO A 547 19.53 63.41 -47.80
CA PRO A 547 20.58 64.29 -48.27
C PRO A 547 20.62 65.60 -47.48
N GLU A 548 21.69 66.37 -47.65
CA GLU A 548 21.81 67.69 -47.03
C GLU A 548 20.66 68.62 -47.46
N ASN A 549 20.09 69.40 -46.54
CA ASN A 549 18.87 70.21 -46.76
C ASN A 549 17.58 69.43 -47.05
N GLY A 550 17.58 68.11 -46.84
CA GLY A 550 16.36 67.29 -46.94
C GLY A 550 15.40 67.51 -45.75
N LYS A 551 14.30 66.76 -45.76
CA LYS A 551 13.23 66.81 -44.74
C LYS A 551 13.00 65.43 -44.11
N ILE A 552 12.88 65.41 -42.79
CA ILE A 552 12.42 64.25 -42.02
C ILE A 552 11.17 64.67 -41.24
N ALA A 553 10.11 63.88 -41.34
CA ALA A 553 8.88 64.09 -40.57
C ALA A 553 8.52 62.82 -39.82
N ILE A 554 8.43 62.92 -38.49
CA ILE A 554 7.95 61.82 -37.64
C ILE A 554 6.54 62.18 -37.17
N ARG A 555 5.59 61.28 -37.36
CA ARG A 555 4.20 61.44 -36.94
C ARG A 555 3.76 60.30 -36.05
N LEU A 556 3.18 60.64 -34.90
CA LEU A 556 2.52 59.70 -34.01
C LEU A 556 1.00 59.96 -34.05
N SER A 557 0.23 58.94 -34.41
CA SER A 557 -1.21 59.03 -34.58
C SER A 557 -1.94 57.84 -33.99
N MET A 558 -3.25 57.98 -33.77
CA MET A 558 -4.11 56.96 -33.21
C MET A 558 -5.30 56.71 -34.15
N THR A 559 -5.57 55.45 -34.45
CA THR A 559 -6.82 55.00 -35.11
C THR A 559 -7.73 54.32 -34.09
N GLU A 560 -8.94 53.88 -34.44
CA GLU A 560 -9.87 53.26 -33.46
C GLU A 560 -9.22 52.10 -32.69
N GLN A 561 -8.43 51.27 -33.37
CA GLN A 561 -7.89 50.02 -32.82
C GLN A 561 -6.36 50.02 -32.61
N ASN A 562 -5.61 50.94 -33.24
CA ASN A 562 -4.14 50.89 -33.26
C ASN A 562 -3.48 52.27 -33.01
N TYR A 563 -2.29 52.26 -32.41
CA TYR A 563 -1.33 53.36 -32.45
C TYR A 563 -0.45 53.24 -33.70
N SER A 564 -0.11 54.35 -34.35
CA SER A 564 0.71 54.35 -35.57
C SER A 564 1.83 55.39 -35.50
N LEU A 565 3.07 54.89 -35.63
CA LEU A 565 4.29 55.68 -35.77
C LEU A 565 4.69 55.70 -37.25
N SER A 566 4.78 56.88 -37.84
CA SER A 566 5.21 57.09 -39.22
C SER A 566 6.50 57.91 -39.25
N VAL A 567 7.51 57.44 -39.97
CA VAL A 567 8.81 58.11 -40.15
C VAL A 567 9.02 58.33 -41.65
N PHE A 568 8.85 59.58 -42.10
CA PHE A 568 9.11 60.02 -43.47
C PHE A 568 10.50 60.63 -43.59
N ASN A 569 11.19 60.31 -44.68
CA ASN A 569 12.44 60.95 -45.07
C ASN A 569 12.47 61.25 -46.58
N SER A 570 12.92 62.45 -46.96
CA SER A 570 13.03 62.86 -48.36
C SER A 570 14.29 62.29 -49.03
N GLY A 571 14.21 61.94 -50.30
CA GLY A 571 15.38 61.74 -51.17
C GLY A 571 15.95 60.32 -51.25
N SER A 572 15.42 59.35 -50.51
CA SER A 572 15.65 57.93 -50.81
C SER A 572 14.44 57.37 -51.55
N TYR A 573 14.63 56.99 -52.82
CA TYR A 573 13.64 56.18 -53.53
C TYR A 573 14.02 54.71 -53.36
N ILE A 574 13.08 53.91 -52.87
CA ILE A 574 13.19 52.45 -52.81
C ILE A 574 12.27 51.90 -53.89
N SER A 575 12.82 51.09 -54.80
CA SER A 575 12.03 50.53 -55.89
C SER A 575 10.91 49.63 -55.36
N SER A 576 9.80 49.51 -56.09
CA SER A 576 8.66 48.67 -55.68
C SER A 576 9.04 47.19 -55.48
N THR A 577 10.11 46.71 -56.12
CA THR A 577 10.67 45.37 -55.90
C THR A 577 11.49 45.27 -54.62
N ASP A 578 12.11 46.37 -54.18
CA ASP A 578 13.02 46.36 -53.02
C ASP A 578 12.30 46.70 -51.71
N VAL A 579 11.13 47.35 -51.77
CA VAL A 579 10.34 47.76 -50.57
C VAL A 579 9.97 46.58 -49.67
N GLU A 580 9.75 45.38 -50.22
CA GLU A 580 9.54 44.17 -49.41
C GLU A 580 10.88 43.57 -48.93
N ALA A 581 11.92 43.67 -49.77
CA ALA A 581 13.25 43.09 -49.52
C ALA A 581 14.08 43.85 -48.47
N ILE A 582 13.82 45.13 -48.21
CA ILE A 582 14.55 45.89 -47.17
C ILE A 582 14.33 45.38 -45.75
N PHE A 583 13.29 44.59 -45.52
CA PHE A 583 13.06 43.90 -44.25
C PHE A 583 13.71 42.51 -44.22
N GLU A 584 14.27 42.05 -45.34
CA GLU A 584 15.11 40.84 -45.41
C GLU A 584 16.50 41.11 -44.84
N ARG A 585 17.17 40.03 -44.43
CA ARG A 585 18.44 40.10 -43.70
C ARG A 585 19.58 40.34 -44.64
N PHE A 586 20.53 41.17 -44.22
CA PHE A 586 21.74 41.52 -44.99
C PHE A 586 21.43 42.22 -46.32
N TYR A 587 20.16 42.51 -46.59
CA TYR A 587 19.74 43.20 -47.79
C TYR A 587 20.12 44.67 -47.68
N GLN A 588 20.79 45.18 -48.72
CA GLN A 588 21.19 46.58 -48.84
C GLN A 588 20.93 47.03 -50.26
N VAL A 589 20.17 48.11 -50.40
CA VAL A 589 20.00 48.80 -51.68
C VAL A 589 21.36 49.40 -52.07
N ASP A 590 21.91 48.97 -53.21
CA ASP A 590 23.18 49.39 -53.85
C ASP A 590 24.53 48.96 -53.25
N GLY A 591 24.56 48.06 -52.25
CA GLY A 591 25.76 47.32 -51.82
C GLY A 591 26.99 48.11 -51.31
N HIS A 592 26.96 49.45 -51.33
CA HIS A 592 28.11 50.32 -51.06
C HIS A 592 27.88 51.31 -49.91
N GLN A 593 27.03 50.97 -48.93
CA GLN A 593 26.74 51.90 -47.83
C GLN A 593 26.92 51.27 -46.45
N ALA A 594 27.60 52.02 -45.55
CA ALA A 594 27.97 51.61 -44.20
C ALA A 594 26.75 51.20 -43.33
N GLY A 595 26.46 49.92 -43.27
CA GLY A 595 25.42 49.31 -42.44
C GLY A 595 25.56 47.79 -42.47
N THR A 596 24.92 47.10 -41.52
CA THR A 596 24.97 45.62 -41.44
C THR A 596 23.84 44.95 -42.23
N GLY A 597 22.81 45.69 -42.64
CA GLY A 597 21.59 45.12 -43.23
C GLY A 597 20.73 44.30 -42.26
N ILE A 598 20.97 44.41 -40.94
CA ILE A 598 20.24 43.64 -39.91
C ILE A 598 19.18 44.52 -39.22
N GLY A 599 19.37 45.85 -39.20
CA GLY A 599 18.57 46.77 -38.40
C GLY A 599 17.06 46.71 -38.68
N LEU A 600 16.64 46.81 -39.95
CA LEU A 600 15.22 46.80 -40.32
C LEU A 600 14.55 45.42 -40.12
N ALA A 601 15.30 44.33 -40.30
CA ALA A 601 14.83 42.98 -39.99
C ALA A 601 14.55 42.81 -38.47
N LEU A 602 15.40 43.39 -37.61
CA LEU A 602 15.16 43.42 -36.16
C LEU A 602 13.98 44.31 -35.78
N VAL A 603 13.83 45.47 -36.44
CA VAL A 603 12.65 46.34 -36.23
C VAL A 603 11.37 45.58 -36.54
N ARG A 604 11.31 44.88 -37.69
CA ARG A 604 10.16 44.07 -38.06
C ARG A 604 9.85 43.01 -37.01
N ALA A 605 10.86 42.28 -36.56
CA ALA A 605 10.71 41.28 -35.51
C ALA A 605 10.18 41.88 -34.20
N PHE A 606 10.73 43.00 -33.72
CA PHE A 606 10.27 43.63 -32.48
C PHE A 606 8.84 44.17 -32.61
N VAL A 607 8.47 44.69 -33.78
CA VAL A 607 7.11 45.16 -34.05
C VAL A 607 6.12 43.98 -34.05
N GLU A 608 6.45 42.89 -34.74
CA GLU A 608 5.63 41.66 -34.76
C GLU A 608 5.49 41.05 -33.35
N MET A 609 6.55 41.06 -32.55
CA MET A 609 6.50 40.62 -31.14
C MET A 609 5.53 41.44 -30.28
N HIS A 610 5.39 42.76 -30.54
CA HIS A 610 4.40 43.61 -29.88
C HIS A 610 2.99 43.46 -30.47
N GLY A 611 2.75 42.46 -31.33
CA GLY A 611 1.48 42.25 -32.03
C GLY A 611 1.20 43.28 -33.12
N GLY A 612 2.22 44.06 -33.51
CA GLY A 612 2.13 45.11 -34.50
C GLY A 612 2.53 44.66 -35.91
N ASN A 613 2.52 45.62 -36.84
CA ASN A 613 3.00 45.43 -38.20
C ASN A 613 3.85 46.64 -38.65
N ILE A 614 4.82 46.42 -39.52
CA ILE A 614 5.61 47.49 -40.15
C ILE A 614 5.47 47.40 -41.68
N ALA A 615 5.28 48.54 -42.31
CA ALA A 615 5.23 48.68 -43.76
C ALA A 615 6.12 49.85 -44.20
N ALA A 616 6.69 49.75 -45.41
CA ALA A 616 7.38 50.85 -46.06
C ALA A 616 6.62 51.24 -47.33
N HIS A 617 6.54 52.54 -47.59
CA HIS A 617 6.01 53.08 -48.84
C HIS A 617 7.01 54.11 -49.36
N SER A 618 7.48 53.94 -50.60
CA SER A 618 8.39 54.88 -51.23
C SER A 618 7.80 55.37 -52.54
N ASP A 619 7.89 56.68 -52.77
CA ASP A 619 7.55 57.35 -54.02
C ASP A 619 8.69 58.31 -54.43
N ASP A 620 8.51 59.02 -55.54
CA ASP A 620 9.49 60.00 -56.05
C ASP A 620 9.78 61.16 -55.07
N LYS A 621 8.99 61.30 -54.00
CA LYS A 621 9.12 62.37 -52.99
C LYS A 621 9.86 61.90 -51.74
N GLY A 622 9.90 60.60 -51.45
CA GLY A 622 10.68 60.02 -50.36
C GLY A 622 10.18 58.65 -49.90
N THR A 623 10.70 58.19 -48.77
CA THR A 623 10.29 56.93 -48.13
C THR A 623 9.56 57.22 -46.82
N THR A 624 8.49 56.48 -46.56
CA THR A 624 7.77 56.48 -45.29
C THR A 624 7.76 55.07 -44.71
N PHE A 625 8.30 54.92 -43.50
CA PHE A 625 8.14 53.71 -42.69
C PHE A 625 6.97 53.91 -41.72
N THR A 626 6.01 52.99 -41.74
CA THR A 626 4.83 53.04 -40.87
C THR A 626 4.79 51.79 -40.00
N VAL A 627 4.86 52.00 -38.70
CA VAL A 627 4.71 50.98 -37.67
C VAL A 627 3.34 51.13 -37.03
N THR A 628 2.60 50.04 -36.89
CA THR A 628 1.29 49.99 -36.24
C THR A 628 1.31 49.03 -35.06
N PHE A 629 0.89 49.49 -33.88
CA PHE A 629 0.76 48.69 -32.66
C PHE A 629 -0.71 48.58 -32.24
N PRO A 630 -1.19 47.41 -31.80
CA PRO A 630 -2.54 47.25 -31.29
C PRO A 630 -2.73 47.99 -29.96
N LYS A 631 -3.88 48.64 -29.78
CA LYS A 631 -4.24 49.22 -28.48
C LYS A 631 -4.49 48.11 -27.47
N GLN A 632 -3.77 48.15 -26.36
CA GLN A 632 -4.04 47.31 -25.19
C GLN A 632 -4.56 48.20 -24.07
N ASP A 633 -5.65 47.79 -23.42
CA ASP A 633 -6.34 48.56 -22.39
C ASP A 633 -5.48 48.64 -21.11
N VAL A 634 -5.06 49.85 -20.74
CA VAL A 634 -4.19 50.12 -19.58
C VAL A 634 -4.98 50.02 -18.25
N SER A 635 -6.29 49.78 -18.30
CA SER A 635 -7.19 49.81 -17.13
C SER A 635 -7.10 48.61 -16.15
N GLN A 636 -6.24 47.62 -16.40
CA GLN A 636 -6.04 46.47 -15.50
C GLN A 636 -4.75 46.50 -14.67
N TYR A 637 -4.07 47.66 -14.57
CA TYR A 637 -2.88 47.79 -13.74
C TYR A 637 -3.11 48.73 -12.55
N HIS A 638 -3.16 48.18 -11.34
CA HIS A 638 -3.12 48.93 -10.08
C HIS A 638 -1.66 49.11 -9.63
N PRO A 639 -1.13 50.35 -9.61
CA PRO A 639 0.21 50.59 -9.09
C PRO A 639 0.18 50.48 -7.56
N THR A 640 0.82 49.44 -7.02
CA THR A 640 1.23 49.46 -5.61
C THR A 640 2.42 50.39 -5.53
N ILE A 641 2.18 51.60 -5.02
CA ILE A 641 3.20 52.58 -4.69
C ILE A 641 4.17 51.94 -3.68
N VAL A 642 5.37 51.64 -4.12
CA VAL A 642 6.55 51.56 -3.25
C VAL A 642 7.42 52.76 -3.62
N THR A 643 7.21 53.84 -2.89
CA THR A 643 8.16 54.94 -2.76
C THR A 643 9.43 54.44 -2.11
N LEU A 644 10.54 54.48 -2.82
CA LEU A 644 11.88 54.66 -2.25
C LEU A 644 12.66 55.67 -3.12
N PRO A 645 13.58 56.43 -2.49
CA PRO A 645 13.86 57.82 -2.83
C PRO A 645 14.96 57.99 -3.88
N ALA A 646 14.95 59.15 -4.52
CA ALA A 646 16.11 59.69 -5.21
C ALA A 646 17.13 60.20 -4.19
N GLU A 647 18.34 59.63 -4.19
CA GLU A 647 19.59 60.22 -3.68
C GLU A 647 20.69 59.71 -4.63
N GLU A 648 21.17 60.57 -5.52
CA GLU A 648 22.33 61.45 -5.35
C GLU A 648 23.65 60.80 -5.78
N LYS A 649 24.32 61.56 -6.66
CA LYS A 649 25.74 61.44 -6.95
C LYS A 649 26.52 61.65 -5.65
N ASP A 650 27.65 60.96 -5.57
CA ASP A 650 29.00 61.56 -5.55
C ASP A 650 29.93 60.92 -4.49
N VAL A 651 31.16 60.67 -4.96
CA VAL A 651 32.46 60.55 -4.26
C VAL A 651 32.58 59.64 -3.01
N SER A 652 33.50 58.69 -3.01
CA SER A 652 34.94 58.98 -2.87
C SER A 652 35.79 57.75 -2.52
N SER A 653 36.92 57.66 -3.22
CA SER A 653 38.25 57.26 -2.73
C SER A 653 38.37 56.15 -1.68
N ILE A 654 39.07 55.06 -2.05
CA ILE A 654 40.36 54.76 -1.42
C ILE A 654 41.32 54.34 -2.54
N LEU A 655 42.21 55.27 -2.89
CA LEU A 655 43.51 54.97 -3.48
C LEU A 655 44.34 54.26 -2.40
N ILE A 656 44.86 53.08 -2.71
CA ILE A 656 46.09 52.61 -2.09
C ILE A 656 47.05 52.32 -3.25
N ASP A 657 48.04 53.20 -3.35
CA ASP A 657 49.30 52.97 -4.04
C ASP A 657 49.89 51.64 -3.58
N THR A 658 50.30 50.78 -4.50
CA THR A 658 51.52 50.01 -4.28
C THR A 658 52.21 49.74 -5.62
N GLU A 659 53.40 50.30 -5.72
CA GLU A 659 54.37 50.15 -6.79
C GLU A 659 54.68 48.67 -7.09
N VAL A 660 54.71 48.34 -8.37
CA VAL A 660 55.20 47.06 -8.87
C VAL A 660 56.73 47.01 -8.70
N LYS A 661 57.20 46.26 -7.71
CA LYS A 661 58.58 45.76 -7.65
C LYS A 661 58.59 44.28 -8.07
N ALA A 662 59.29 44.01 -9.16
CA ALA A 662 59.65 42.67 -9.59
C ALA A 662 60.61 42.03 -8.56
N CYS A 663 60.30 40.83 -8.09
CA CYS A 663 61.24 39.93 -7.40
C CYS A 663 60.85 38.48 -7.71
N GLU A 664 61.86 37.70 -8.09
CA GLU A 664 61.83 36.25 -8.28
C GLU A 664 61.66 35.50 -6.93
N GLU A 665 61.07 34.30 -7.03
CA GLU A 665 61.09 33.15 -6.11
C GLU A 665 61.01 33.35 -4.58
N VAL A 666 59.93 32.85 -3.97
CA VAL A 666 59.83 31.84 -2.87
C VAL A 666 58.45 32.02 -2.20
N VAL A 667 57.53 31.04 -2.32
CA VAL A 667 56.24 31.07 -1.58
C VAL A 667 56.33 30.19 -0.35
N GLU A 668 56.28 30.83 0.82
CA GLU A 668 56.10 30.25 2.16
C GLU A 668 54.74 29.55 2.34
N ALA A 669 54.67 28.68 3.35
CA ALA A 669 53.70 27.59 3.50
C ALA A 669 52.24 27.93 3.92
N ASP A 670 51.70 29.15 3.67
CA ASP A 670 50.33 29.50 4.13
C ASP A 670 49.48 30.36 3.17
N CYS A 671 49.75 30.34 1.87
CA CYS A 671 48.97 31.08 0.86
C CYS A 671 47.79 30.24 0.27
N PRO A 672 46.55 30.77 0.16
CA PRO A 672 45.42 30.05 -0.44
C PRO A 672 45.70 29.57 -1.87
N THR A 673 45.20 28.39 -2.20
CA THR A 673 45.44 27.77 -3.51
C THR A 673 44.23 27.97 -4.43
N VAL A 674 44.45 28.51 -5.64
CA VAL A 674 43.41 28.69 -6.67
C VAL A 674 43.73 27.82 -7.87
N LEU A 675 42.77 27.04 -8.36
CA LEU A 675 42.92 26.22 -9.58
C LEU A 675 42.20 26.90 -10.75
N VAL A 676 42.91 27.12 -11.86
CA VAL A 676 42.38 27.70 -13.10
C VAL A 676 42.30 26.62 -14.18
N ILE A 677 41.12 26.42 -14.75
CA ILE A 677 40.84 25.44 -15.79
C ILE A 677 40.26 26.18 -16.99
N ASP A 678 40.97 26.24 -18.11
CA ASP A 678 40.51 26.84 -19.36
C ASP A 678 41.29 26.16 -20.48
N ASP A 679 40.75 25.92 -21.67
CA ASP A 679 41.45 25.25 -22.76
C ASP A 679 42.33 26.21 -23.57
N ASN A 680 42.04 27.50 -23.52
CA ASN A 680 42.81 28.55 -24.15
C ASN A 680 44.03 28.95 -23.29
N ALA A 681 45.23 28.73 -23.82
CA ALA A 681 46.47 29.04 -23.13
C ALA A 681 46.64 30.52 -22.79
N ASP A 682 46.17 31.43 -23.64
CA ASP A 682 46.29 32.88 -23.45
C ASP A 682 45.37 33.37 -22.34
N ILE A 683 44.12 32.88 -22.29
CA ILE A 683 43.20 33.19 -21.19
C ILE A 683 43.70 32.58 -19.87
N ARG A 684 44.14 31.30 -19.87
CA ARG A 684 44.75 30.67 -18.69
C ARG A 684 45.91 31.51 -18.16
N ASN A 685 46.84 31.89 -19.03
CA ASN A 685 48.02 32.66 -18.65
C ASN A 685 47.64 34.06 -18.14
N TYR A 686 46.67 34.71 -18.79
CA TYR A 686 46.17 36.01 -18.35
C TYR A 686 45.52 35.92 -16.96
N VAL A 687 44.59 35.00 -16.73
CA VAL A 687 43.94 34.79 -15.42
C VAL A 687 44.97 34.40 -14.36
N LYS A 688 45.93 33.54 -14.70
CA LYS A 688 47.06 33.20 -13.83
C LYS A 688 47.87 34.44 -13.48
N SER A 689 48.17 35.32 -14.43
CA SER A 689 48.93 36.55 -14.16
C SER A 689 48.21 37.50 -13.19
N LEU A 690 46.88 37.58 -13.28
CA LEU A 690 46.05 38.37 -12.36
C LEU A 690 46.05 37.81 -10.93
N LEU A 691 46.08 36.48 -10.78
CA LEU A 691 45.93 35.81 -9.48
C LEU A 691 47.27 35.53 -8.78
N THR A 692 48.36 35.38 -9.53
CA THR A 692 49.69 34.99 -8.99
C THR A 692 50.24 36.02 -7.99
N GLN A 693 49.75 37.25 -8.03
CA GLN A 693 50.14 38.30 -7.08
C GLN A 693 49.68 38.02 -5.64
N GLU A 694 48.56 37.31 -5.44
CA GLU A 694 47.91 37.12 -4.13
C GLU A 694 47.67 35.66 -3.75
N PHE A 695 47.71 34.74 -4.71
CA PHE A 695 47.33 33.34 -4.51
C PHE A 695 48.35 32.37 -5.11
N ARG A 696 48.40 31.15 -4.54
CA ARG A 696 49.11 30.04 -5.18
C ARG A 696 48.24 29.49 -6.32
N VAL A 697 48.64 29.70 -7.57
CA VAL A 697 47.85 29.30 -8.74
C VAL A 697 48.30 27.94 -9.28
N LEU A 698 47.35 27.00 -9.39
CA LEU A 698 47.45 25.79 -10.18
C LEU A 698 46.68 25.99 -11.49
N ASP A 699 47.16 25.44 -12.60
CA ASP A 699 46.46 25.53 -13.89
C ASP A 699 46.29 24.16 -14.55
N ALA A 700 45.18 23.99 -15.26
CA ALA A 700 44.82 22.79 -16.02
C ALA A 700 44.26 23.18 -17.39
N ALA A 701 44.61 22.41 -18.42
CA ALA A 701 44.17 22.66 -19.79
C ALA A 701 42.81 22.05 -20.15
N ASP A 702 42.26 21.18 -19.29
CA ASP A 702 40.97 20.52 -19.50
C ASP A 702 40.31 20.13 -18.17
N GLY A 703 39.00 19.87 -18.21
CA GLY A 703 38.21 19.53 -17.03
C GLY A 703 38.61 18.21 -16.34
N THR A 704 39.19 17.25 -17.06
CA THR A 704 39.62 15.97 -16.49
C THR A 704 40.87 16.15 -15.64
N GLU A 705 41.85 16.87 -16.19
CA GLU A 705 43.08 17.23 -15.47
C GLU A 705 42.75 18.16 -14.30
N GLY A 706 41.82 19.09 -14.49
CA GLY A 706 41.30 19.96 -13.43
C GLY A 706 40.73 19.18 -12.25
N ILE A 707 39.86 18.19 -12.49
CA ILE A 707 39.31 17.32 -11.44
C ILE A 707 40.41 16.55 -10.72
N ARG A 708 41.38 16.00 -11.47
CA ARG A 708 42.52 15.26 -10.90
C ARG A 708 43.35 16.13 -9.97
N LEU A 709 43.65 17.37 -10.37
CA LEU A 709 44.37 18.33 -9.54
C LEU A 709 43.55 18.78 -8.33
N ALA A 710 42.24 18.97 -8.50
CA ALA A 710 41.34 19.32 -7.39
C ALA A 710 41.27 18.22 -6.32
N MET A 711 41.19 16.94 -6.71
CA MET A 711 41.23 15.81 -5.78
C MET A 711 42.58 15.68 -5.07
N LYS A 712 43.68 15.95 -5.80
CA LYS A 712 45.04 15.79 -5.25
C LYS A 712 45.42 16.90 -4.28
N TYR A 713 45.09 18.16 -4.61
CA TYR A 713 45.59 19.33 -3.88
C TYR A 713 44.51 20.08 -3.09
N VAL A 714 43.22 19.80 -3.31
CA VAL A 714 42.07 20.41 -2.61
C VAL A 714 42.19 21.95 -2.56
N PRO A 715 42.13 22.64 -3.72
CA PRO A 715 42.26 24.09 -3.78
C PRO A 715 41.16 24.80 -2.99
N ASP A 716 41.41 26.05 -2.60
CA ASP A 716 40.46 26.90 -1.87
C ASP A 716 39.39 27.50 -2.78
N VAL A 717 39.66 27.66 -4.10
CA VAL A 717 38.70 28.05 -5.15
C VAL A 717 39.12 27.43 -6.50
N VAL A 718 38.15 27.04 -7.32
CA VAL A 718 38.33 26.65 -8.73
C VAL A 718 37.71 27.72 -9.64
N ILE A 719 38.42 28.11 -10.69
CA ILE A 719 37.92 28.96 -11.78
C ILE A 719 37.95 28.10 -13.04
N SER A 720 36.80 27.87 -13.68
CA SER A 720 36.70 27.01 -14.86
C SER A 720 36.01 27.73 -16.02
N ASP A 721 36.52 27.56 -17.24
CA ASP A 721 35.75 27.91 -18.43
C ASP A 721 34.58 26.92 -18.61
N VAL A 722 33.48 27.41 -19.20
CA VAL A 722 32.30 26.58 -19.50
C VAL A 722 32.52 25.77 -20.76
N MET A 723 33.12 26.37 -21.80
CA MET A 723 33.27 25.74 -23.11
C MET A 723 34.66 25.12 -23.25
N MET A 724 34.84 23.89 -22.78
CA MET A 724 36.10 23.16 -22.91
C MET A 724 35.91 21.85 -23.71
N PRO A 725 36.88 21.45 -24.55
CA PRO A 725 36.83 20.18 -25.27
C PRO A 725 36.83 18.97 -24.33
N GLY A 726 36.08 17.93 -24.70
CA GLY A 726 36.01 16.67 -23.97
C GLY A 726 35.08 16.71 -22.75
N MET A 727 35.40 17.53 -21.75
CA MET A 727 34.55 17.75 -20.57
C MET A 727 34.28 19.24 -20.40
N ASP A 728 33.01 19.62 -20.54
CA ASP A 728 32.59 21.00 -20.35
C ASP A 728 32.68 21.43 -18.87
N GLY A 729 32.74 22.74 -18.62
CA GLY A 729 32.92 23.28 -17.27
C GLY A 729 31.74 23.03 -16.33
N VAL A 730 30.53 22.83 -16.85
CA VAL A 730 29.34 22.54 -16.03
C VAL A 730 29.38 21.10 -15.52
N GLU A 731 29.73 20.15 -16.37
CA GLU A 731 29.99 18.76 -16.02
C GLU A 731 31.20 18.64 -15.09
N CYS A 732 32.26 19.42 -15.33
CA CYS A 732 33.40 19.51 -14.43
C CYS A 732 32.98 19.97 -13.02
N CYS A 733 32.19 21.06 -12.94
CA CYS A 733 31.62 21.55 -11.69
C CYS A 733 30.76 20.50 -11.00
N ARG A 734 29.83 19.86 -11.74
CA ARG A 734 28.95 18.81 -11.21
C ARG A 734 29.74 17.65 -10.60
N ARG A 735 30.81 17.20 -11.26
CA ARG A 735 31.68 16.14 -10.73
C ARG A 735 32.44 16.57 -9.49
N LEU A 736 33.01 17.78 -9.50
CA LEU A 736 33.66 18.34 -8.31
C LEU A 736 32.69 18.41 -7.13
N LYS A 737 31.42 18.77 -7.37
CA LYS A 737 30.35 18.87 -6.36
C LYS A 737 29.78 17.51 -5.93
N GLY A 738 29.82 16.50 -6.80
CA GLY A 738 29.36 15.13 -6.50
C GLY A 738 30.35 14.30 -5.67
N GLU A 739 31.63 14.63 -5.71
CA GLU A 739 32.68 13.88 -4.99
C GLU A 739 32.90 14.39 -3.57
N LEU A 740 32.85 13.47 -2.59
CA LEU A 740 32.89 13.80 -1.16
C LEU A 740 34.20 14.52 -0.73
N GLN A 741 35.26 14.38 -1.53
CA GLN A 741 36.56 14.99 -1.28
C GLN A 741 36.64 16.46 -1.78
N THR A 742 35.86 16.82 -2.80
CA THR A 742 35.96 18.12 -3.50
C THR A 742 34.68 18.95 -3.43
N CYS A 743 33.57 18.37 -2.95
CA CYS A 743 32.24 19.00 -3.00
C CYS A 743 32.15 20.34 -2.29
N HIS A 744 33.00 20.53 -1.30
CA HIS A 744 33.05 21.75 -0.52
C HIS A 744 33.76 22.88 -1.26
N ILE A 745 34.55 22.63 -2.31
CA ILE A 745 35.38 23.66 -2.95
C ILE A 745 34.48 24.64 -3.73
N PRO A 746 34.65 25.97 -3.58
CA PRO A 746 33.93 26.95 -4.37
C PRO A 746 34.35 26.93 -5.84
N VAL A 747 33.40 26.99 -6.78
CA VAL A 747 33.64 26.98 -8.23
C VAL A 747 33.10 28.27 -8.87
N ILE A 748 33.95 28.99 -9.62
CA ILE A 748 33.60 30.14 -10.45
C ILE A 748 33.61 29.70 -11.91
N LEU A 749 32.50 29.88 -12.63
CA LEU A 749 32.42 29.61 -14.07
C LEU A 749 32.66 30.87 -14.91
N LEU A 750 33.62 30.81 -15.83
CA LEU A 750 33.85 31.81 -16.88
C LEU A 750 33.18 31.35 -18.18
N THR A 751 32.63 32.26 -18.97
CA THR A 751 31.83 31.86 -20.14
C THR A 751 31.63 33.01 -21.12
N ALA A 752 31.49 32.69 -22.40
CA ALA A 752 31.10 33.69 -23.40
C ALA A 752 29.59 33.90 -23.50
N CYS A 753 28.72 33.10 -22.87
CA CYS A 753 27.28 33.16 -23.10
C CYS A 753 26.55 34.04 -22.08
N SER A 754 25.55 34.81 -22.52
CA SER A 754 24.78 35.74 -21.67
C SER A 754 23.32 35.30 -21.48
N LEU A 755 22.98 34.06 -21.84
CA LEU A 755 21.64 33.50 -21.71
C LEU A 755 21.39 33.04 -20.27
N ASP A 756 20.28 33.48 -19.68
CA ASP A 756 19.92 33.14 -18.30
C ASP A 756 19.72 31.63 -18.11
N GLU A 757 19.27 30.89 -19.12
CA GLU A 757 19.14 29.43 -19.10
C GLU A 757 20.47 28.72 -18.80
N GLN A 758 21.60 29.19 -19.34
CA GLN A 758 22.91 28.59 -19.09
C GLN A 758 23.52 29.04 -17.75
N ARG A 759 23.13 30.22 -17.25
CA ARG A 759 23.46 30.66 -15.89
C ARG A 759 22.73 29.79 -14.87
N ILE A 760 21.46 29.52 -15.10
CA ILE A 760 20.64 28.59 -14.32
C ILE A 760 21.28 27.21 -14.31
N GLN A 761 21.64 26.64 -15.47
CA GLN A 761 22.33 25.34 -15.53
C GLN A 761 23.68 25.33 -14.80
N GLY A 762 24.44 26.44 -14.83
CA GLY A 762 25.68 26.58 -14.08
C GLY A 762 25.46 26.57 -12.56
N TYR A 763 24.45 27.29 -12.07
CA TYR A 763 24.07 27.29 -10.65
C TYR A 763 23.44 25.97 -10.20
N ASP A 764 22.58 25.35 -11.02
CA ASP A 764 22.01 24.03 -10.78
C ASP A 764 23.10 22.94 -10.74
N GLY A 765 24.19 23.14 -11.49
CA GLY A 765 25.42 22.33 -11.42
C GLY A 765 26.25 22.53 -10.15
N GLY A 766 25.84 23.45 -9.27
CA GLY A 766 26.44 23.72 -7.97
C GLY A 766 27.55 24.78 -7.98
N ALA A 767 27.69 25.58 -9.05
CA ALA A 767 28.68 26.66 -9.09
C ALA A 767 28.35 27.79 -8.10
N ASP A 768 29.37 28.36 -7.48
CA ASP A 768 29.23 29.40 -6.45
C ASP A 768 29.21 30.81 -7.05
N SER A 769 29.75 30.99 -8.26
CA SER A 769 29.74 32.26 -8.99
C SER A 769 29.85 32.06 -10.50
N TYR A 770 29.35 33.03 -11.26
CA TYR A 770 29.38 33.05 -12.73
C TYR A 770 29.83 34.41 -13.25
N ILE A 771 30.73 34.44 -14.24
CA ILE A 771 31.28 35.68 -14.82
C ILE A 771 31.35 35.58 -16.36
N SER A 772 30.75 36.55 -17.05
CA SER A 772 30.71 36.61 -18.52
C SER A 772 31.98 37.24 -19.14
N LYS A 773 32.50 36.65 -20.21
CA LYS A 773 33.57 37.15 -21.09
C LYS A 773 32.96 38.13 -22.13
N PRO A 774 33.52 39.34 -22.34
CA PRO A 774 34.69 39.91 -21.66
C PRO A 774 34.39 40.28 -20.19
N PHE A 775 35.26 39.84 -19.29
CA PHE A 775 35.12 40.07 -17.85
C PHE A 775 36.03 41.18 -17.36
N ASN A 776 35.59 41.88 -16.32
CA ASN A 776 36.40 42.85 -15.61
C ASN A 776 37.34 42.14 -14.62
N SER A 777 38.63 42.45 -14.69
CA SER A 777 39.66 41.84 -13.85
C SER A 777 39.49 42.11 -12.34
N GLN A 778 39.07 43.31 -11.95
CA GLN A 778 38.82 43.65 -10.55
C GLN A 778 37.63 42.89 -9.97
N LEU A 779 36.58 42.69 -10.77
CA LEU A 779 35.41 41.91 -10.38
C LEU A 779 35.78 40.44 -10.10
N LEU A 780 36.60 39.83 -10.97
CA LEU A 780 37.07 38.45 -10.78
C LEU A 780 37.86 38.32 -9.47
N LEU A 781 38.82 39.20 -9.22
CA LEU A 781 39.63 39.19 -7.99
C LEU A 781 38.77 39.37 -6.72
N SER A 782 37.84 40.32 -6.74
CA SER A 782 36.91 40.55 -5.61
C SER A 782 36.08 39.30 -5.29
N ARG A 783 35.57 38.60 -6.31
CA ARG A 783 34.80 37.37 -6.14
C ARG A 783 35.64 36.24 -5.53
N VAL A 784 36.87 36.06 -6.01
CA VAL A 784 37.80 35.06 -5.49
C VAL A 784 38.12 35.33 -4.01
N ARG A 785 38.45 36.57 -3.65
CA ARG A 785 38.72 36.96 -2.25
C ARG A 785 37.54 36.68 -1.33
N ASN A 786 36.32 37.05 -1.75
CA ASN A 786 35.12 36.85 -0.96
C ASN A 786 34.80 35.36 -0.72
N LEU A 787 34.95 34.51 -1.74
CA LEU A 787 34.71 33.07 -1.59
C LEU A 787 35.72 32.42 -0.63
N ILE A 788 37.00 32.81 -0.70
CA ILE A 788 38.03 32.34 0.22
C ILE A 788 37.76 32.83 1.65
N ALA A 789 37.38 34.11 1.83
CA ALA A 789 37.08 34.69 3.13
C ALA A 789 35.87 34.04 3.81
N ASN A 790 34.75 33.88 3.10
CA ASN A 790 33.55 33.19 3.60
C ASN A 790 33.86 31.77 4.06
N ARG A 791 34.71 31.07 3.32
CA ARG A 791 35.15 29.72 3.65
C ARG A 791 36.02 29.67 4.91
N ARG A 792 36.92 30.64 5.10
CA ARG A 792 37.73 30.77 6.32
C ARG A 792 36.85 31.08 7.54
N GLN A 793 35.84 31.94 7.39
CA GLN A 793 34.88 32.26 8.47
C GLN A 793 34.02 31.05 8.86
N LEU A 794 33.48 30.28 7.89
CA LEU A 794 32.76 29.04 8.19
C LEU A 794 33.67 28.07 8.98
N ARG A 795 34.94 27.90 8.56
CA ARG A 795 35.90 27.01 9.25
C ARG A 795 36.19 27.44 10.70
N GLN A 796 36.18 28.73 11.01
CA GLN A 796 36.37 29.23 12.38
C GLN A 796 35.10 29.09 13.24
N PHE A 797 33.91 29.27 12.65
CA PHE A 797 32.62 29.18 13.35
C PHE A 797 32.26 27.76 13.82
N PHE A 798 32.63 26.72 13.05
CA PHE A 798 32.44 25.33 13.47
C PHE A 798 33.44 24.86 14.52
N GLY A 799 34.44 25.70 14.90
CA GLY A 799 35.54 25.45 15.83
C GLY A 799 35.20 25.47 17.32
N ASP A 800 34.13 26.15 17.71
CA ASP A 800 33.75 26.35 19.12
C ASP A 800 32.41 25.70 19.45
N ASN A 801 32.39 24.98 20.57
CA ASN A 801 31.23 24.26 21.10
C ASN A 801 30.01 25.17 21.30
N GLN A 802 28.96 24.98 20.52
CA GLN A 802 27.58 24.96 21.02
C GLN A 802 26.59 24.37 20.00
N THR A 803 25.70 23.55 20.54
CA THR A 803 24.53 22.90 19.94
C THR A 803 23.70 23.88 19.13
N ILE A 804 23.53 23.68 17.82
CA ILE A 804 22.41 24.26 17.06
C ILE A 804 21.89 23.25 16.03
N GLU A 805 20.57 23.16 16.00
CA GLU A 805 19.74 22.48 15.00
C GLU A 805 19.98 23.00 13.57
N LYS A 806 19.80 22.11 12.58
CA LYS A 806 19.42 22.38 11.16
C LYS A 806 19.98 23.69 10.55
N GLU A 807 21.00 23.66 9.68
CA GLU A 807 20.90 23.24 8.27
C GLU A 807 22.28 23.21 7.57
N ALA A 808 22.30 22.65 6.35
CA ALA A 808 23.41 22.56 5.40
C ALA A 808 24.55 21.56 5.70
N ILE A 809 24.19 20.41 6.27
CA ILE A 809 25.04 19.21 6.26
C ILE A 809 24.44 18.24 5.24
N SER A 810 25.23 17.83 4.23
CA SER A 810 24.85 16.82 3.25
C SER A 810 24.28 15.58 3.96
N ASP A 811 23.21 14.99 3.44
CA ASP A 811 22.60 13.79 4.03
C ASP A 811 23.61 12.64 4.23
N LEU A 812 24.67 12.63 3.42
CA LEU A 812 25.80 11.71 3.55
C LEU A 812 26.59 11.89 4.85
N ASP A 813 26.76 13.13 5.33
CA ASP A 813 27.49 13.43 6.56
C ASP A 813 26.63 13.20 7.82
N LYS A 814 25.31 13.45 7.74
CA LYS A 814 24.36 13.01 8.78
C LYS A 814 24.35 11.48 8.92
N GLY A 815 24.31 10.77 7.79
CA GLY A 815 24.38 9.31 7.77
C GLY A 815 25.71 8.77 8.32
N PHE A 816 26.81 9.50 8.12
CA PHE A 816 28.11 9.15 8.71
C PHE A 816 28.10 9.28 10.24
N VAL A 817 27.67 10.43 10.78
CA VAL A 817 27.62 10.67 12.24
C VAL A 817 26.63 9.74 12.93
N SER A 818 25.46 9.49 12.32
CA SER A 818 24.47 8.56 12.87
C SER A 818 25.00 7.14 12.97
N ARG A 819 25.70 6.65 11.94
CA ARG A 819 26.30 5.31 11.96
C ARG A 819 27.40 5.19 13.01
N PHE A 820 28.23 6.22 13.16
CA PHE A 820 29.22 6.26 14.25
C PHE A 820 28.55 6.17 15.62
N LYS A 821 27.47 6.95 15.84
CA LYS A 821 26.73 6.96 17.09
C LYS A 821 26.13 5.59 17.42
N SER A 822 25.48 4.95 16.46
CA SER A 822 24.89 3.61 16.64
C SER A 822 25.93 2.55 16.96
N LEU A 823 27.08 2.58 16.27
CA LEU A 823 28.18 1.65 16.52
C LEU A 823 28.73 1.77 17.96
N VAL A 824 28.85 3.01 18.46
CA VAL A 824 29.27 3.28 19.83
C VAL A 824 28.22 2.82 20.85
N GLU A 825 26.93 3.01 20.57
CA GLU A 825 25.83 2.55 21.43
C GLU A 825 25.75 1.01 21.53
N GLU A 826 25.95 0.30 20.42
CA GLU A 826 25.93 -1.17 20.38
C GLU A 826 27.05 -1.80 21.21
N ARG A 827 28.24 -1.17 21.20
CA ARG A 827 29.44 -1.66 21.93
C ARG A 827 29.78 -0.81 23.15
N MET A 828 28.79 -0.14 23.73
CA MET A 828 29.02 0.81 24.83
C MET A 828 29.68 0.19 26.06
N LYS A 829 29.31 -1.07 26.39
CA LYS A 829 29.81 -1.83 27.55
C LYS A 829 31.25 -2.34 27.42
N ASP A 830 31.80 -2.35 26.21
CA ASP A 830 33.10 -2.95 25.93
C ASP A 830 34.25 -2.01 26.35
N ALA A 831 34.95 -2.35 27.42
CA ALA A 831 36.04 -1.53 27.94
C ALA A 831 37.26 -1.45 26.99
N GLU A 832 37.41 -2.37 26.04
CA GLU A 832 38.54 -2.47 25.11
C GLU A 832 38.31 -1.77 23.75
N LEU A 833 37.13 -1.18 23.54
CA LEU A 833 36.77 -0.50 22.30
C LEU A 833 37.72 0.68 21.98
N ASN A 834 38.49 0.56 20.90
CA ASN A 834 39.49 1.55 20.46
C ASN A 834 39.18 2.15 19.06
N VAL A 835 39.94 3.19 18.67
CA VAL A 835 39.74 3.92 17.41
C VAL A 835 40.00 3.07 16.16
N GLU A 836 40.86 2.07 16.24
CA GLU A 836 41.16 1.19 15.09
C GLU A 836 39.98 0.27 14.79
N ASP A 837 39.31 -0.24 15.83
CA ASP A 837 38.09 -1.02 15.68
C ASP A 837 36.92 -0.18 15.18
N LEU A 838 36.79 1.07 15.65
CA LEU A 838 35.80 2.01 15.12
C LEU A 838 36.08 2.33 13.65
N GLY A 839 37.33 2.55 13.26
CA GLY A 839 37.74 2.80 11.88
C GLY A 839 37.42 1.63 10.95
N ARG A 840 37.79 0.40 11.36
CA ARG A 840 37.54 -0.83 10.60
C ARG A 840 36.05 -1.05 10.35
N ASN A 841 35.22 -0.87 11.37
CA ASN A 841 33.76 -1.04 11.25
C ASN A 841 33.08 0.07 10.42
N MET A 842 33.72 1.24 10.31
CA MET A 842 33.26 2.32 9.43
C MET A 842 33.86 2.27 8.02
N GLY A 843 34.72 1.29 7.70
CA GLY A 843 35.37 1.16 6.40
C GLY A 843 36.43 2.24 6.12
N MET A 844 37.02 2.85 7.15
CA MET A 844 38.01 3.92 7.03
C MET A 844 39.30 3.59 7.79
N SER A 845 40.44 4.07 7.31
CA SER A 845 41.67 4.01 8.11
C SER A 845 41.57 4.91 9.35
N ARG A 846 42.33 4.59 10.41
CA ARG A 846 42.38 5.36 11.66
C ARG A 846 42.61 6.86 11.43
N VAL A 847 43.50 7.23 10.51
CA VAL A 847 43.83 8.63 10.21
C VAL A 847 42.68 9.34 9.49
N GLN A 848 41.98 8.64 8.59
CA GLN A 848 40.83 9.18 7.87
C GLN A 848 39.62 9.36 8.79
N LEU A 849 39.34 8.38 9.66
CA LEU A 849 38.29 8.50 10.67
C LEU A 849 38.57 9.68 11.60
N TYR A 850 39.83 9.86 12.03
CA TYR A 850 40.25 10.97 12.87
C TYR A 850 40.05 12.33 12.18
N ARG A 851 40.57 12.50 10.95
CA ARG A 851 40.43 13.77 10.21
C ARG A 851 38.97 14.11 9.91
N LYS A 852 38.16 13.09 9.56
CA LYS A 852 36.75 13.28 9.26
C LYS A 852 35.92 13.63 10.50
N LEU A 853 36.08 12.91 11.62
CA LEU A 853 35.38 13.25 12.87
C LEU A 853 35.84 14.59 13.43
N LYS A 854 37.14 14.92 13.33
CA LYS A 854 37.66 16.23 13.74
C LYS A 854 37.12 17.36 12.86
N SER A 855 37.02 17.16 11.55
CA SER A 855 36.44 18.14 10.64
C SER A 855 34.94 18.35 10.83
N LEU A 856 34.21 17.34 11.33
CA LEU A 856 32.75 17.37 11.47
C LEU A 856 32.28 17.72 12.89
N THR A 857 33.06 17.39 13.92
CA THR A 857 32.63 17.48 15.33
C THR A 857 33.64 18.17 16.24
N ASN A 858 34.81 18.58 15.73
CA ASN A 858 36.01 19.03 16.47
C ASN A 858 36.61 18.08 17.50
N TYR A 859 35.89 17.05 17.91
CA TYR A 859 36.40 16.07 18.85
C TYR A 859 37.20 14.99 18.14
N SER A 860 38.26 14.53 18.82
CA SER A 860 38.88 13.27 18.42
C SER A 860 37.91 12.11 18.70
N PRO A 861 38.03 10.97 17.97
CA PRO A 861 37.15 9.82 18.18
C PRO A 861 37.11 9.32 19.64
N ASN A 862 38.24 9.41 20.36
CA ASN A 862 38.35 9.00 21.76
C ASN A 862 37.65 9.97 22.74
N GLU A 863 37.67 11.28 22.46
CA GLU A 863 36.95 12.27 23.27
C GLU A 863 35.44 12.11 23.09
N LEU A 864 35.01 11.89 21.84
CA LEU A 864 33.60 11.72 21.52
C LEU A 864 33.02 10.43 22.15
N LEU A 865 33.75 9.31 22.08
CA LEU A 865 33.39 8.05 22.74
C LEU A 865 33.23 8.25 24.26
N ARG A 866 34.17 8.96 24.90
CA ARG A 866 34.14 9.24 26.34
C ARG A 866 32.92 10.06 26.73
N GLN A 867 32.61 11.12 25.98
CA GLN A 867 31.43 11.95 26.24
C GLN A 867 30.12 11.15 26.12
N MET A 868 30.02 10.26 25.14
CA MET A 868 28.84 9.41 24.96
C MET A 868 28.65 8.46 26.15
N ARG A 869 29.73 7.82 26.64
CA ARG A 869 29.68 6.95 27.84
C ARG A 869 29.22 7.71 29.08
N LEU A 870 29.76 8.90 29.31
CA LEU A 870 29.40 9.74 30.46
C LEU A 870 27.94 10.22 30.42
N LYS A 871 27.43 10.62 29.24
CA LYS A 871 26.01 10.96 29.08
C LYS A 871 25.08 9.78 29.37
N LYS A 872 25.43 8.58 28.89
CA LYS A 872 24.66 7.37 29.20
C LYS A 872 24.70 7.03 30.70
N ALA A 873 25.85 7.23 31.34
CA ALA A 873 26.00 7.02 32.78
C ALA A 873 25.14 7.97 33.60
N ALA A 874 25.06 9.25 33.21
CA ALA A 874 24.16 10.21 33.84
C ALA A 874 22.68 9.80 33.73
N SER A 875 22.27 9.26 32.57
CA SER A 875 20.93 8.70 32.40
C SER A 875 20.67 7.50 33.32
N LEU A 876 21.63 6.58 33.47
CA LEU A 876 21.48 5.40 34.34
C LEU A 876 21.43 5.79 35.82
N LEU A 877 22.27 6.74 36.25
CA LEU A 877 22.22 7.29 37.62
C LEU A 877 20.85 7.92 37.96
N ALA A 878 20.14 8.44 36.95
CA ALA A 878 18.81 9.02 37.13
C ALA A 878 17.68 7.99 37.09
N SER A 879 17.88 6.83 36.45
CA SER A 879 16.78 5.88 36.14
C SER A 879 16.90 4.50 36.81
N SER A 880 18.06 4.13 37.37
CA SER A 880 18.27 2.83 38.02
C SER A 880 18.70 2.97 39.49
N ASP A 881 18.57 1.87 40.24
CA ASP A 881 19.04 1.74 41.64
C ASP A 881 20.44 1.11 41.72
N MET A 882 21.17 1.09 40.59
CA MET A 882 22.51 0.52 40.51
C MET A 882 23.52 1.36 41.29
N THR A 883 24.52 0.71 41.86
CA THR A 883 25.63 1.39 42.51
C THR A 883 26.50 2.13 41.50
N VAL A 884 27.21 3.17 41.94
CA VAL A 884 28.14 3.94 41.08
C VAL A 884 29.20 3.04 40.42
N ALA A 885 29.63 1.97 41.11
CA ALA A 885 30.57 1.00 40.56
C ALA A 885 29.96 0.16 39.44
N GLU A 886 28.72 -0.31 39.60
CA GLU A 886 28.01 -1.07 38.55
C GLU A 886 27.73 -0.22 37.32
N ILE A 887 27.36 1.05 37.50
CA ILE A 887 27.12 1.98 36.38
C ILE A 887 28.41 2.25 35.59
N ALA A 888 29.56 2.36 36.27
CA ALA A 888 30.85 2.55 35.61
C ALA A 888 31.18 1.39 34.65
N TYR A 889 30.94 0.15 35.07
CA TYR A 889 31.15 -1.02 34.23
C TYR A 889 30.09 -1.11 33.11
N GLU A 890 28.84 -0.76 33.40
CA GLU A 890 27.73 -0.80 32.44
C GLU A 890 27.87 0.21 31.29
N VAL A 891 28.65 1.28 31.48
CA VAL A 891 29.01 2.24 30.41
C VAL A 891 30.41 2.05 29.85
N GLY A 892 31.07 0.92 30.15
CA GLY A 892 32.34 0.50 29.55
C GLY A 892 33.57 1.23 30.07
N PHE A 893 33.56 1.73 31.31
CA PHE A 893 34.79 2.18 31.98
C PHE A 893 35.50 1.01 32.65
N SER A 894 36.82 0.92 32.49
CA SER A 894 37.64 -0.14 33.09
C SER A 894 37.81 -0.03 34.61
N SER A 895 37.58 1.16 35.19
CA SER A 895 37.70 1.41 36.63
C SER A 895 36.67 2.42 37.13
N PRO A 896 35.93 2.12 38.23
CA PRO A 896 35.00 3.04 38.88
C PRO A 896 35.64 4.36 39.35
N SER A 897 36.92 4.32 39.75
CA SER A 897 37.67 5.51 40.17
C SER A 897 37.95 6.46 39.01
N TYR A 898 38.29 5.90 37.84
CA TYR A 898 38.50 6.67 36.60
C TYR A 898 37.19 7.27 36.07
N PHE A 899 36.11 6.49 36.10
CA PHE A 899 34.76 6.95 35.78
C PHE A 899 34.35 8.16 36.64
N THR A 900 34.52 8.06 37.97
CA THR A 900 34.16 9.13 38.91
C THR A 900 34.91 10.43 38.62
N LYS A 901 36.20 10.34 38.28
CA LYS A 901 37.03 11.50 37.90
C LYS A 901 36.52 12.14 36.61
N CYS A 902 36.32 11.35 35.55
CA CYS A 902 35.84 11.85 34.27
C CYS A 902 34.41 12.40 34.33
N TYR A 903 33.54 11.81 35.15
CA TYR A 903 32.19 12.31 35.38
C TYR A 903 32.21 13.67 36.09
N LYS A 904 33.05 13.82 37.13
CA LYS A 904 33.22 15.10 37.83
C LYS A 904 33.84 16.19 36.95
N GLU A 905 34.81 15.85 36.10
CA GLU A 905 35.38 16.79 35.13
C GLU A 905 34.34 17.26 34.09
N GLN A 906 33.43 16.40 33.67
CA GLN A 906 32.45 16.71 32.63
C GLN A 906 31.18 17.42 33.16
N PHE A 907 30.72 17.07 34.37
CA PHE A 907 29.45 17.56 34.93
C PHE A 907 29.63 18.46 36.17
N GLY A 908 30.85 18.66 36.65
CA GLY A 908 31.17 19.52 37.80
C GLY A 908 30.85 18.92 39.18
N GLU A 909 30.04 17.86 39.24
CA GLU A 909 29.69 17.11 40.45
C GLU A 909 30.05 15.62 40.31
N SER A 910 30.30 14.93 41.43
CA SER A 910 30.56 13.49 41.42
C SER A 910 29.25 12.67 41.29
N PRO A 911 29.30 11.45 40.73
CA PRO A 911 28.13 10.56 40.65
C PRO A 911 27.45 10.31 42.00
N THR A 912 28.22 10.26 43.09
CA THR A 912 27.72 10.06 44.46
C THR A 912 27.02 11.31 45.00
N GLU A 913 27.51 12.51 44.68
CA GLU A 913 26.82 13.77 45.00
C GLU A 913 25.49 13.88 44.25
N PHE A 914 25.47 13.50 42.97
CA PHE A 914 24.25 13.46 42.15
C PHE A 914 23.18 12.53 42.75
N LEU A 915 23.55 11.32 43.20
CA LEU A 915 22.62 10.38 43.83
C LEU A 915 22.12 10.87 45.20
N LYS A 916 22.96 11.53 46.01
CA LYS A 916 22.54 12.14 47.29
C LYS A 916 21.53 13.27 47.13
N ARG A 917 21.54 13.97 45.99
CA ARG A 917 20.53 14.99 45.68
C ARG A 917 19.17 14.39 45.28
N ARG A 918 19.16 13.13 44.84
CA ARG A 918 17.96 12.38 44.42
C ARG A 918 17.25 11.68 45.59
N GLY A 919 17.97 11.40 46.68
CA GLY A 919 17.49 10.67 47.87
C GLY A 919 16.98 11.56 48.99
#